data_AF-A0A4R6JBF0-F1
#
_entry.id   AF-A0A4R6JBF0-F1
#
_cell.length_a   1.000
_cell.length_b   1.000
_cell.length_c   1.000
_cell.angle_alpha   90.00
_cell.angle_beta   90.00
_cell.angle_gamma   90.00
#
_symmetry.space_group_name_H-M   'P 1'
#
loop_
_entity.id
_entity.type
_entity.pdbx_description
1 polymer ?
#
loop_
_entity_poly.entity_id
_entity_poly.type
_entity_poly.pdbx_seq_one_letter_code
_entity_poly.pdbx_strand_id
1 'polypeptide(L)'
;MTRHLVVGGGEPGAFSTIGAALARAEAGATVTVHSGRYAERLVIGNRVTISAAGDGPVEVLVEEGSVLVVHGEGAHLRGVTLASADPKLAAVDVYAGEVALDHCVVTGASWTTLLARLDGSLALRDCVVRSPAGAGVVVTSAAPSTIEDTTVTEVGTSGVVVTEKGVLTLRRCTIEGTKANSVCVNGDGRLTAEQCRISDAAKPAVVVEQRGWARLQRLTVTGSGNVDLFLRGDIDVLISDSTFTGAALQSAHVADRAAPRFERCDFEGAGHTAVHVTGKAKPGFTDCTFGGAPTGISVEDESAPRFEGATLSAPVVVGGSSAVVVRRLRASGAGLSVKGGATLDATDIDIEHSPALELTEGARGTVREARFGGAVTAGGSTLELRSALVRAAGLRVTGGELRLRDTEITEAPGDGVEAGAGAVVLATETRIRRAGRHGVALGAGSRGEFTDCEVLGSGGSGFDVETTEPVTLTRCVVQESGGPQVREAAGADVTGEVLSTSRTPAHPEAPAADPAGEEEPAGELDGPLRELNSLIGLKGVKQEVTALINLIKMAQVRQQMGLPMPPMSRHLVFAGPPGTGKTTVARLYGSVLAELGILSKGHMVEAARADLVGQYIGSTAIKTTELVTKALGGVLFIDEAYTLSSGTGGAGPDFGQEAIDALMKMMEDHRDELVVIVAGYSELMERFLESNPGMASRFTRTVEFPNYSVDELVTITSNLCGKHYYELTDDAVDALRDYFTRIPKNSTFGNGRVARKLFEAMINNQASRLALAPPAKDNELNRLTALDLAPELELLENLPVEQSGQPDVAGNPAGAVNATRSWRRVCSLVGATPVRDAVGEALLQVCELRNRRRAYGKQANVLLTGPAGSGRSEFARLYAAGLSELDLLPVGQLIRVGTGRELAPQWPGQTRSLVDAAMADAEGGVLLVDYAGDDGTGSGPDIVAELVGAMRRAPGDPVVVLLAEPDAARELGAVPGLDEVFGRRWTMPAYSTAELAEIVVRHLVRRGHEVPDDVRAALAEMAAGLPERTVRAAHLLSWGLTRTAASRTLALADLTVQRHSVGLAAVL
;
A
#
# COMPACT_ATOMS: atom_id res chain seq x y z
N MET A 1 19.71 33.98 45.40
CA MET A 1 19.22 33.59 44.07
C MET A 1 20.09 32.44 43.61
N THR A 2 19.53 31.24 43.59
CA THR A 2 20.29 30.00 43.75
C THR A 2 20.28 29.24 42.42
N ARG A 3 21.44 29.21 41.73
CA ARG A 3 21.67 28.38 40.53
C ARG A 3 21.62 26.87 40.80
N HIS A 4 21.58 26.49 42.08
CA HIS A 4 21.55 25.12 42.55
C HIS A 4 20.31 24.93 43.43
N LEU A 5 19.47 23.97 43.06
CA LEU A 5 18.24 23.60 43.74
C LEU A 5 18.35 22.14 44.18
N VAL A 6 17.85 21.79 45.36
CA VAL A 6 17.88 20.43 45.90
C VAL A 6 16.46 19.92 46.06
N VAL A 7 16.18 18.69 45.64
CA VAL A 7 14.88 18.02 45.76
C VAL A 7 15.04 16.77 46.62
N GLY A 8 14.20 16.64 47.65
CA GLY A 8 14.25 15.52 48.60
C GLY A 8 15.40 15.63 49.62
N GLY A 9 15.78 14.50 50.23
CA GLY A 9 16.93 14.42 51.14
C GLY A 9 16.72 14.94 52.58
N GLY A 10 15.60 15.62 52.86
CA GLY A 10 15.28 16.12 54.20
C GLY A 10 16.14 17.32 54.65
N GLU A 11 16.88 17.94 53.74
CA GLU A 11 17.72 19.10 54.03
C GLU A 11 16.89 20.40 54.15
N PRO A 12 17.23 21.31 55.08
CA PRO A 12 16.55 22.61 55.19
C PRO A 12 16.67 23.42 53.89
N GLY A 13 15.54 23.69 53.23
CA GLY A 13 15.49 24.44 51.98
C GLY A 13 15.36 23.58 50.70
N ALA A 14 15.32 22.25 50.83
CA ALA A 14 15.02 21.36 49.71
C ALA A 14 13.54 21.42 49.29
N PHE A 15 13.28 21.25 47.99
CA PHE A 15 11.94 21.14 47.43
C PHE A 15 11.38 19.73 47.63
N SER A 16 10.06 19.62 47.78
CA SER A 16 9.36 18.33 47.92
C SER A 16 9.14 17.61 46.59
N THR A 17 9.14 18.33 45.47
CA THR A 17 8.96 17.78 44.12
C THR A 17 9.91 18.46 43.12
N ILE A 18 10.22 17.77 42.03
CA ILE A 18 11.09 18.25 40.95
C ILE A 18 10.40 19.41 40.22
N GLY A 19 9.10 19.31 39.95
CA GLY A 19 8.29 20.35 39.32
C GLY A 19 8.26 21.65 40.12
N ALA A 20 8.24 21.59 41.46
CA ALA A 20 8.32 22.78 42.30
C ALA A 20 9.70 23.45 42.23
N ALA A 21 10.78 22.66 42.10
CA ALA A 21 12.11 23.19 41.84
C ALA A 21 12.20 23.81 40.44
N LEU A 22 11.66 23.15 39.41
CA LEU A 22 11.63 23.66 38.03
C LEU A 22 10.85 24.97 37.91
N ALA A 23 9.75 25.14 38.64
CA ALA A 23 8.98 26.39 38.66
C ALA A 23 9.76 27.57 39.25
N ARG A 24 10.83 27.32 40.02
CA ARG A 24 11.74 28.34 40.55
C ARG A 24 13.11 28.36 39.85
N ALA A 25 13.33 27.48 38.88
CA ALA A 25 14.59 27.37 38.17
C ALA A 25 14.75 28.51 37.16
N GLU A 26 15.84 29.27 37.30
CA GLU A 26 16.31 30.17 36.25
C GLU A 26 16.96 29.36 35.11
N ALA A 27 17.08 29.95 33.92
CA ALA A 27 17.80 29.32 32.82
C ALA A 27 19.25 29.01 33.21
N GLY A 28 19.67 27.76 32.99
CA GLY A 28 20.96 27.19 33.39
C GLY A 28 21.02 26.64 34.82
N ALA A 29 19.90 26.58 35.55
CA ALA A 29 19.90 26.02 36.91
C ALA A 29 20.17 24.51 36.93
N THR A 30 20.83 24.04 37.99
CA THR A 30 21.03 22.63 38.30
C THR A 30 20.11 22.21 39.45
N VAL A 31 19.30 21.18 39.22
CA VAL A 31 18.40 20.54 40.16
C VAL A 31 18.99 19.19 40.56
N THR A 32 19.47 19.10 41.79
CA THR A 32 20.01 17.86 42.36
C THR A 32 18.90 17.11 43.08
N VAL A 33 18.61 15.88 42.65
CA VAL A 33 17.47 15.08 43.12
C VAL A 33 17.98 13.90 43.93
N HIS A 34 17.56 13.81 45.20
CA HIS A 34 17.88 12.66 46.04
C HIS A 34 17.02 11.44 45.67
N SER A 35 17.54 10.25 45.96
CA SER A 35 16.86 8.97 45.69
C SER A 35 15.42 8.96 46.21
N GLY A 36 14.50 8.50 45.37
CA GLY A 36 13.08 8.51 45.70
C GLY A 36 12.20 8.30 44.47
N ARG A 37 10.91 8.10 44.73
CA ARG A 37 9.86 7.96 43.73
C ARG A 37 9.03 9.24 43.67
N TYR A 38 8.97 9.85 42.50
CA TYR A 38 8.35 11.14 42.24
C TYR A 38 7.21 10.96 41.24
N ALA A 39 5.97 11.03 41.72
CA ALA A 39 4.78 10.90 40.89
C ALA A 39 4.37 12.26 40.34
N GLU A 40 5.04 12.72 39.29
CA GLU A 40 4.83 14.05 38.72
C GLU A 40 5.23 14.14 37.24
N ARG A 41 4.67 15.14 36.56
CA ARG A 41 5.01 15.48 35.17
C ARG A 41 6.02 16.61 35.13
N LEU A 42 7.08 16.43 34.34
CA LEU A 42 8.10 17.45 34.12
C LEU A 42 7.81 18.20 32.82
N VAL A 43 7.50 19.49 32.92
CA VAL A 43 7.34 20.37 31.76
C VAL A 43 8.46 21.40 31.78
N ILE A 44 9.29 21.40 30.73
CA ILE A 44 10.50 22.21 30.67
C ILE A 44 10.41 23.23 29.54
N GLY A 45 10.43 24.51 29.92
CA GLY A 45 10.51 25.65 29.01
C GLY A 45 11.87 26.35 28.98
N ASN A 46 12.69 26.23 30.04
CA ASN A 46 14.00 26.86 30.15
C ASN A 46 15.12 25.81 30.19
N ARG A 47 16.34 26.18 29.80
CA ARG A 47 17.49 25.26 29.89
C ARG A 47 17.75 24.87 31.35
N VAL A 48 17.69 23.59 31.69
CA VAL A 48 17.93 23.10 33.06
C VAL A 48 18.72 21.80 33.07
N THR A 49 19.45 21.54 34.16
CA THR A 49 20.10 20.27 34.42
C THR A 49 19.44 19.59 35.62
N ILE A 50 19.07 18.33 35.50
CA ILE A 50 18.50 17.50 36.58
C ILE A 50 19.45 16.32 36.79
N SER A 51 20.02 16.19 37.99
CA SER A 51 21.00 15.14 38.29
C SER A 51 20.59 14.39 39.55
N ALA A 52 20.67 13.06 39.51
CA ALA A 52 20.62 12.26 40.73
C ALA A 52 21.80 12.61 41.65
N ALA A 53 21.53 12.72 42.95
CA ALA A 53 22.48 13.19 43.97
C ALA A 53 23.44 12.10 44.50
N GLY A 54 23.19 10.83 44.20
CA GLY A 54 23.94 9.67 44.70
C GLY A 54 23.50 8.36 44.05
N ASP A 55 23.90 7.21 44.62
CA ASP A 55 23.76 5.88 43.98
C ASP A 55 22.35 5.25 44.09
N GLY A 56 21.42 5.87 44.81
CA GLY A 56 20.04 5.39 44.93
C GLY A 56 19.17 5.81 43.75
N PRO A 57 18.15 5.00 43.35
CA PRO A 57 17.34 5.28 42.17
C PRO A 57 16.50 6.55 42.34
N VAL A 58 16.46 7.37 41.30
CA VAL A 58 15.51 8.49 41.14
C VAL A 58 14.49 8.09 40.08
N GLU A 59 13.26 7.85 40.49
CA GLU A 59 12.18 7.40 39.60
C GLU A 59 11.13 8.49 39.47
N VAL A 60 10.91 8.99 38.25
CA VAL A 60 9.84 9.93 37.93
C VAL A 60 8.80 9.19 37.10
N LEU A 61 7.54 9.26 37.52
CA LEU A 61 6.47 8.50 36.86
C LEU A 61 5.12 9.18 36.85
N VAL A 62 4.35 8.82 35.82
CA VAL A 62 2.98 9.29 35.60
C VAL A 62 2.10 8.13 35.12
N GLU A 63 0.85 8.11 35.58
CA GLU A 63 -0.18 7.19 35.08
C GLU A 63 -0.81 7.70 33.78
N GLU A 64 -0.98 9.03 33.67
CA GLU A 64 -1.53 9.71 32.50
C GLU A 64 -0.61 10.88 32.08
N GLY A 65 -0.46 11.09 30.78
CA GLY A 65 0.42 12.06 30.17
C GLY A 65 1.85 11.59 29.91
N SER A 66 2.61 12.46 29.24
CA SER A 66 4.07 12.34 29.12
C SER A 66 4.73 12.67 30.46
N VAL A 67 5.71 11.86 30.90
CA VAL A 67 6.48 12.13 32.11
C VAL A 67 7.43 13.31 31.92
N LEU A 68 7.94 13.51 30.71
CA LEU A 68 8.78 14.63 30.34
C LEU A 68 8.28 15.28 29.04
N VAL A 69 8.03 16.59 29.09
CA VAL A 69 7.73 17.41 27.91
C VAL A 69 8.67 18.59 27.86
N VAL A 70 9.32 18.77 26.71
CA VAL A 70 10.24 19.89 26.49
C VAL A 70 9.78 20.69 25.27
N HIS A 71 9.51 21.98 25.51
CA HIS A 71 8.95 22.90 24.50
C HIS A 71 9.71 24.24 24.43
N GLY A 72 10.95 24.26 24.92
CA GLY A 72 11.77 25.47 25.04
C GLY A 72 13.25 25.19 24.79
N GLU A 73 14.15 25.74 25.61
CA GLU A 73 15.59 25.70 25.30
C GLU A 73 16.25 24.31 25.43
N GLY A 74 15.75 23.44 26.31
CA GLY A 74 16.26 22.08 26.46
C GLY A 74 16.43 21.62 27.93
N ALA A 75 16.83 20.37 28.10
CA ALA A 75 17.04 19.76 29.41
C ALA A 75 18.19 18.75 29.37
N HIS A 76 18.96 18.68 30.44
CA HIS A 76 19.97 17.63 30.64
C HIS A 76 19.61 16.81 31.88
N LEU A 77 19.34 15.53 31.72
CA LEU A 77 19.00 14.61 32.80
C LEU A 77 20.10 13.55 32.96
N ARG A 78 20.53 13.31 34.20
CA ARG A 78 21.55 12.31 34.51
C ARG A 78 21.12 11.36 35.63
N GLY A 79 21.16 10.06 35.35
CA GLY A 79 20.89 9.02 36.35
C GLY A 79 19.43 8.93 36.79
N VAL A 80 18.49 9.30 35.92
CA VAL A 80 17.05 9.35 36.23
C VAL A 80 16.28 8.27 35.46
N THR A 81 15.39 7.58 36.15
CA THR A 81 14.41 6.68 35.54
C THR A 81 13.12 7.45 35.27
N LEU A 82 12.67 7.47 34.02
CA LEU A 82 11.45 8.11 33.55
C LEU A 82 10.45 7.05 33.09
N ALA A 83 9.24 7.04 33.64
CA ALA A 83 8.20 6.09 33.23
C ALA A 83 6.85 6.78 32.99
N SER A 84 6.18 6.44 31.89
CA SER A 84 4.79 6.81 31.64
C SER A 84 3.95 5.55 31.34
N ALA A 85 2.84 5.39 32.06
CA ALA A 85 1.85 4.35 31.82
C ALA A 85 0.73 4.79 30.86
N ASP A 86 0.80 6.03 30.33
CA ASP A 86 -0.21 6.55 29.41
C ASP A 86 -0.19 5.77 28.09
N PRO A 87 -1.35 5.28 27.59
CA PRO A 87 -1.41 4.49 26.35
C PRO A 87 -1.46 5.33 25.07
N LYS A 88 -1.58 6.66 25.17
CA LYS A 88 -1.80 7.59 24.05
C LYS A 88 -0.60 8.49 23.77
N LEU A 89 0.08 8.97 24.80
CA LEU A 89 1.12 9.99 24.68
C LEU A 89 2.53 9.42 24.88
N ALA A 90 3.52 9.99 24.18
CA ALA A 90 4.90 9.57 24.34
C ALA A 90 5.39 9.79 25.78
N ALA A 91 6.25 8.91 26.31
CA ALA A 91 6.79 9.10 27.66
C ALA A 91 7.63 10.39 27.74
N VAL A 92 8.47 10.61 26.73
CA VAL A 92 9.27 11.82 26.55
C VAL A 92 8.91 12.45 25.20
N ASP A 93 8.35 13.66 25.23
CA ASP A 93 7.96 14.41 24.03
C ASP A 93 8.76 15.72 23.92
N VAL A 94 9.57 15.83 22.86
CA VAL A 94 10.47 16.96 22.59
C VAL A 94 9.95 17.72 21.38
N TYR A 95 9.33 18.86 21.63
CA TYR A 95 8.81 19.78 20.62
C TYR A 95 9.87 20.74 20.09
N ALA A 96 10.74 21.20 21.00
CA ALA A 96 11.77 22.19 20.71
C ALA A 96 12.91 22.05 21.73
N GLY A 97 14.12 22.41 21.31
CA GLY A 97 15.33 22.31 22.12
C GLY A 97 15.92 20.90 22.14
N GLU A 98 16.94 20.72 22.96
CA GLU A 98 17.64 19.43 23.09
C GLU A 98 17.30 18.77 24.43
N VAL A 99 16.97 17.49 24.41
CA VAL A 99 16.91 16.65 25.62
C VAL A 99 18.10 15.72 25.63
N ALA A 100 19.03 16.00 26.53
CA ALA A 100 20.20 15.18 26.77
C ALA A 100 19.94 14.24 27.97
N LEU A 101 20.05 12.93 27.75
CA LEU A 101 19.86 11.89 28.75
C LEU A 101 21.15 11.07 28.91
N ASP A 102 21.72 11.11 30.11
CA ASP A 102 22.92 10.35 30.47
C ASP A 102 22.60 9.32 31.55
N HIS A 103 22.89 8.04 31.33
CA HIS A 103 22.68 6.98 32.32
C HIS A 103 21.20 6.89 32.79
N CYS A 104 20.26 7.14 31.87
CA CYS A 104 18.83 7.19 32.17
C CYS A 104 18.13 5.90 31.69
N VAL A 105 17.03 5.58 32.35
CA VAL A 105 16.11 4.51 31.92
C VAL A 105 14.79 5.14 31.55
N VAL A 106 14.28 4.91 30.34
CA VAL A 106 13.02 5.49 29.88
C VAL A 106 12.05 4.38 29.48
N THR A 107 10.86 4.37 30.06
CA THR A 107 9.80 3.39 29.79
C THR A 107 8.52 4.09 29.37
N GLY A 108 7.91 3.67 28.25
CA GLY A 108 6.63 4.20 27.78
C GLY A 108 5.62 3.13 27.37
N ALA A 109 4.34 3.34 27.73
CA ALA A 109 3.24 2.43 27.44
C ALA A 109 2.39 2.79 26.21
N SER A 110 2.73 3.86 25.47
CA SER A 110 2.00 4.32 24.29
C SER A 110 2.61 3.84 22.97
N TRP A 111 2.21 4.47 21.86
CA TRP A 111 2.74 4.20 20.52
C TRP A 111 4.22 4.55 20.36
N THR A 112 4.81 5.39 21.22
CA THR A 112 6.27 5.60 21.27
C THR A 112 6.78 6.01 22.65
N THR A 113 8.03 5.67 23.01
CA THR A 113 8.62 6.09 24.29
C THR A 113 9.35 7.44 24.20
N LEU A 114 10.16 7.64 23.16
CA LEU A 114 10.90 8.89 22.92
C LEU A 114 10.48 9.49 21.58
N LEU A 115 9.95 10.72 21.60
CA LEU A 115 9.52 11.45 20.41
C LEU A 115 10.28 12.77 20.27
N ALA A 116 11.00 12.93 19.17
CA ALA A 116 11.62 14.18 18.74
C ALA A 116 10.98 14.69 17.47
N ARG A 117 10.34 15.86 17.53
CA ARG A 117 9.55 16.41 16.41
C ARG A 117 9.66 17.91 16.36
N LEU A 118 9.20 18.51 15.26
CA LEU A 118 9.33 19.94 14.98
C LEU A 118 10.81 20.35 15.07
N ASP A 119 11.21 21.11 16.10
CA ASP A 119 12.57 21.61 16.31
C ASP A 119 13.26 20.92 17.51
N GLY A 120 12.69 19.82 18.01
CA GLY A 120 13.21 19.03 19.12
C GLY A 120 14.29 18.03 18.71
N SER A 121 15.28 17.81 19.58
CA SER A 121 16.36 16.83 19.38
C SER A 121 16.64 16.01 20.64
N LEU A 122 17.19 14.81 20.44
CA LEU A 122 17.56 13.88 21.49
C LEU A 122 19.08 13.65 21.49
N ALA A 123 19.69 13.67 22.68
CA ALA A 123 21.07 13.28 22.90
C ALA A 123 21.14 12.22 24.01
N LEU A 124 21.24 10.94 23.66
CA LEU A 124 21.27 9.84 24.63
C LEU A 124 22.69 9.26 24.74
N ARG A 125 23.12 8.98 25.97
CA ARG A 125 24.33 8.21 26.26
C ARG A 125 24.12 7.27 27.44
N ASP A 126 24.61 6.04 27.31
CA ASP A 126 24.55 5.01 28.36
C ASP A 126 23.11 4.77 28.88
N CYS A 127 22.11 4.88 27.99
CA CYS A 127 20.70 4.80 28.34
C CYS A 127 20.08 3.41 28.08
N VAL A 128 18.93 3.15 28.71
CA VAL A 128 18.04 2.03 28.37
C VAL A 128 16.65 2.53 28.02
N VAL A 129 16.15 2.17 26.85
CA VAL A 129 14.81 2.53 26.37
C VAL A 129 13.94 1.29 26.29
N ARG A 130 12.78 1.30 26.96
CA ARG A 130 11.80 0.22 27.00
C ARG A 130 10.44 0.67 26.46
N SER A 131 9.84 -0.11 25.57
CA SER A 131 8.64 0.31 24.84
C SER A 131 7.66 -0.84 24.59
N PRO A 132 7.07 -1.45 25.64
CA PRO A 132 6.32 -2.71 25.54
C PRO A 132 5.12 -2.67 24.57
N ALA A 133 4.54 -1.49 24.34
CA ALA A 133 3.35 -1.33 23.48
C ALA A 133 3.67 -0.75 22.09
N GLY A 134 4.77 -0.01 21.95
CA GLY A 134 5.02 0.88 20.81
C GLY A 134 6.46 0.91 20.35
N ALA A 135 6.83 2.02 19.71
CA ALA A 135 8.16 2.24 19.19
C ALA A 135 9.13 2.77 20.25
N GLY A 136 10.40 2.37 20.18
CA GLY A 136 11.47 2.86 21.07
C GLY A 136 11.66 4.37 20.94
N VAL A 137 12.23 4.75 19.80
CA VAL A 137 12.58 6.13 19.47
C VAL A 137 11.97 6.51 18.13
N VAL A 138 11.29 7.65 18.07
CA VAL A 138 10.75 8.24 16.85
C VAL A 138 11.33 9.64 16.66
N VAL A 139 12.01 9.86 15.54
CA VAL A 139 12.59 11.16 15.16
C VAL A 139 11.94 11.62 13.85
N THR A 140 11.19 12.71 13.92
CA THR A 140 10.62 13.40 12.75
C THR A 140 11.26 14.77 12.52
N SER A 141 11.97 15.30 13.51
CA SER A 141 12.64 16.60 13.45
C SER A 141 13.88 16.60 12.55
N ALA A 142 14.09 17.71 11.84
CA ALA A 142 15.34 17.99 11.12
C ALA A 142 16.52 18.34 12.04
N ALA A 143 16.26 18.59 13.34
CA ALA A 143 17.31 18.80 14.32
C ALA A 143 18.07 17.47 14.57
N PRO A 144 19.42 17.48 14.52
CA PRO A 144 20.20 16.25 14.62
C PRO A 144 20.06 15.63 16.01
N SER A 145 19.60 14.38 16.06
CA SER A 145 19.59 13.58 17.28
C SER A 145 20.76 12.59 17.28
N THR A 146 21.34 12.35 18.45
CA THR A 146 22.46 11.42 18.64
C THR A 146 22.15 10.44 19.77
N ILE A 147 22.34 9.15 19.52
CA ILE A 147 22.17 8.10 20.52
C ILE A 147 23.45 7.27 20.51
N GLU A 148 24.13 7.24 21.65
CA GLU A 148 25.39 6.53 21.84
C GLU A 148 25.24 5.53 23.00
N ASP A 149 25.87 4.36 22.88
CA ASP A 149 26.03 3.38 23.97
C ASP A 149 24.69 3.01 24.66
N THR A 150 23.60 2.97 23.89
CA THR A 150 22.23 2.84 24.40
C THR A 150 21.61 1.52 23.97
N THR A 151 20.85 0.90 24.86
CA THR A 151 20.07 -0.31 24.58
C THR A 151 18.59 0.02 24.40
N VAL A 152 18.02 -0.39 23.28
CA VAL A 152 16.57 -0.32 23.00
C VAL A 152 16.01 -1.74 23.06
N THR A 153 15.14 -2.01 24.02
CA THR A 153 14.65 -3.38 24.31
C THR A 153 13.16 -3.37 24.68
N GLU A 154 12.57 -4.56 24.79
CA GLU A 154 11.15 -4.74 25.13
C GLU A 154 10.22 -3.92 24.20
N VAL A 155 10.44 -3.99 22.88
CA VAL A 155 9.78 -3.10 21.91
C VAL A 155 8.55 -3.77 21.27
N GLY A 156 7.37 -3.18 21.50
CA GLY A 156 6.08 -3.67 21.01
C GLY A 156 5.82 -3.43 19.53
N THR A 157 6.50 -2.47 18.91
CA THR A 157 6.52 -2.27 17.45
C THR A 157 7.95 -2.12 16.93
N SER A 158 8.39 -0.90 16.61
CA SER A 158 9.69 -0.66 15.97
C SER A 158 10.73 -0.08 16.93
N GLY A 159 11.98 -0.54 16.87
CA GLY A 159 13.03 -0.06 17.79
C GLY A 159 13.32 1.43 17.60
N VAL A 160 13.67 1.81 16.38
CA VAL A 160 13.97 3.18 15.98
C VAL A 160 13.26 3.51 14.68
N VAL A 161 12.62 4.67 14.62
CA VAL A 161 11.95 5.20 13.44
C VAL A 161 12.48 6.59 13.13
N VAL A 162 13.00 6.77 11.92
CA VAL A 162 13.42 8.06 11.36
C VAL A 162 12.54 8.34 10.16
N THR A 163 11.67 9.33 10.27
CA THR A 163 10.67 9.63 9.24
C THR A 163 10.62 11.13 8.96
N GLU A 164 9.87 11.54 7.95
CA GLU A 164 9.77 12.93 7.50
C GLU A 164 11.15 13.52 7.22
N LYS A 165 11.62 14.49 8.00
CA LYS A 165 12.95 15.11 7.87
C LYS A 165 13.89 14.68 9.00
N GLY A 166 13.54 13.62 9.72
CA GLY A 166 14.28 13.06 10.84
C GLY A 166 15.78 12.91 10.56
N VAL A 167 16.63 13.40 11.46
CA VAL A 167 18.09 13.17 11.38
C VAL A 167 18.56 12.48 12.65
N LEU A 168 19.09 11.27 12.52
CA LEU A 168 19.53 10.46 13.65
C LEU A 168 20.90 9.81 13.41
N THR A 169 21.76 9.90 14.42
CA THR A 169 23.02 9.14 14.50
C THR A 169 22.95 8.14 15.64
N LEU A 170 23.16 6.85 15.34
CA LEU A 170 23.31 5.76 16.29
C LEU A 170 24.78 5.33 16.35
N ARG A 171 25.35 5.19 17.54
CA ARG A 171 26.72 4.70 17.73
C ARG A 171 26.79 3.70 18.86
N ARG A 172 27.32 2.50 18.59
CA ARG A 172 27.49 1.45 19.60
C ARG A 172 26.17 1.12 20.34
N CYS A 173 25.06 1.19 19.61
CA CYS A 173 23.74 0.91 20.17
C CYS A 173 23.35 -0.55 19.94
N THR A 174 22.55 -1.08 20.87
CA THR A 174 21.98 -2.43 20.76
C THR A 174 20.46 -2.35 20.70
N ILE A 175 19.84 -2.99 19.71
CA ILE A 175 18.38 -3.07 19.55
C ILE A 175 17.98 -4.54 19.56
N GLU A 176 17.17 -4.96 20.53
CA GLU A 176 16.87 -6.38 20.77
C GLU A 176 15.37 -6.66 20.86
N GLY A 177 14.95 -7.78 20.25
CA GLY A 177 13.64 -8.39 20.52
C GLY A 177 12.43 -7.58 20.05
N THR A 178 12.55 -6.83 18.95
CA THR A 178 11.48 -5.98 18.43
C THR A 178 10.34 -6.80 17.81
N LYS A 179 9.08 -6.53 18.17
CA LYS A 179 7.90 -7.23 17.60
C LYS A 179 7.57 -6.80 16.16
N ALA A 180 8.14 -5.71 15.68
CA ALA A 180 8.15 -5.30 14.27
C ALA A 180 9.58 -5.02 13.79
N ASN A 181 9.82 -3.85 13.18
CA ASN A 181 11.10 -3.52 12.54
C ASN A 181 12.10 -2.99 13.59
N SER A 182 13.37 -3.39 13.58
CA SER A 182 14.30 -2.80 14.56
C SER A 182 14.66 -1.37 14.21
N VAL A 183 14.87 -1.07 12.93
CA VAL A 183 15.15 0.26 12.39
C VAL A 183 14.27 0.50 11.17
N CYS A 184 13.61 1.64 11.11
CA CYS A 184 12.79 2.08 9.98
C CYS A 184 13.21 3.49 9.55
N VAL A 185 13.58 3.66 8.28
CA VAL A 185 13.90 4.95 7.66
C VAL A 185 13.00 5.14 6.44
N ASN A 186 12.16 6.17 6.46
CA ASN A 186 11.27 6.50 5.35
C ASN A 186 11.06 8.01 5.20
N GLY A 187 10.28 8.43 4.22
CA GLY A 187 10.20 9.85 3.84
C GLY A 187 11.58 10.35 3.39
N ASP A 188 11.99 11.51 3.92
CA ASP A 188 13.31 12.12 3.73
C ASP A 188 14.22 11.89 4.96
N GLY A 189 13.92 10.86 5.77
CA GLY A 189 14.66 10.51 6.97
C GLY A 189 16.11 10.14 6.68
N ARG A 190 17.02 10.55 7.58
CA ARG A 190 18.46 10.34 7.47
C ARG A 190 19.00 9.64 8.69
N LEU A 191 19.52 8.42 8.49
CA LEU A 191 20.13 7.62 9.53
C LEU A 191 21.62 7.40 9.27
N THR A 192 22.44 7.68 10.27
CA THR A 192 23.81 7.13 10.35
C THR A 192 23.85 6.12 11.49
N ALA A 193 24.26 4.88 11.23
CA ALA A 193 24.43 3.87 12.27
C ALA A 193 25.84 3.28 12.19
N GLU A 194 26.57 3.35 13.30
CA GLU A 194 27.96 2.91 13.38
C GLU A 194 28.15 1.97 14.58
N GLN A 195 28.73 0.78 14.34
CA GLN A 195 29.00 -0.22 15.39
C GLN A 195 27.74 -0.68 16.15
N CYS A 196 26.58 -0.70 15.49
CA CYS A 196 25.33 -1.12 16.11
C CYS A 196 25.11 -2.64 16.00
N ARG A 197 24.37 -3.20 16.95
CA ARG A 197 23.91 -4.60 16.92
C ARG A 197 22.39 -4.65 16.96
N ILE A 198 21.81 -5.49 16.10
CA ILE A 198 20.38 -5.78 16.07
C ILE A 198 20.18 -7.29 16.22
N SER A 199 19.30 -7.72 17.13
CA SER A 199 18.98 -9.14 17.30
C SER A 199 17.48 -9.40 17.46
N ASP A 200 17.05 -10.55 16.95
CA ASP A 200 15.71 -11.13 17.16
C ASP A 200 14.55 -10.21 16.72
N ALA A 201 14.70 -9.56 15.57
CA ALA A 201 13.66 -8.74 14.97
C ALA A 201 12.52 -9.60 14.40
N ALA A 202 11.26 -9.43 14.83
CA ALA A 202 10.15 -10.23 14.33
C ALA A 202 9.70 -9.88 12.89
N LYS A 203 9.97 -8.65 12.45
CA LYS A 203 9.82 -8.18 11.06
C LYS A 203 11.19 -7.71 10.53
N PRO A 204 11.33 -7.08 9.34
CA PRO A 204 12.65 -6.74 8.86
C PRO A 204 13.50 -5.94 9.85
N ALA A 205 14.74 -6.35 10.08
CA ALA A 205 15.61 -5.69 11.05
C ALA A 205 15.87 -4.23 10.67
N VAL A 206 16.16 -3.97 9.38
CA VAL A 206 16.30 -2.62 8.85
C VAL A 206 15.40 -2.45 7.63
N VAL A 207 14.56 -1.42 7.66
CA VAL A 207 13.76 -0.97 6.53
C VAL A 207 14.26 0.40 6.08
N VAL A 208 14.57 0.54 4.79
CA VAL A 208 14.79 1.85 4.17
C VAL A 208 13.91 1.93 2.92
N GLU A 209 13.00 2.89 2.91
CA GLU A 209 12.05 3.05 1.81
C GLU A 209 11.85 4.50 1.38
N GLN A 210 11.19 4.68 0.22
CA GLN A 210 10.88 5.99 -0.36
C GLN A 210 12.14 6.78 -0.74
N ARG A 211 12.43 7.91 -0.07
CA ARG A 211 13.66 8.72 -0.26
C ARG A 211 14.59 8.60 0.94
N GLY A 212 14.44 7.53 1.72
CA GLY A 212 15.26 7.28 2.90
C GLY A 212 16.74 7.27 2.58
N TRP A 213 17.52 7.87 3.48
CA TRP A 213 18.98 7.91 3.41
C TRP A 213 19.56 7.15 4.60
N ALA A 214 20.49 6.23 4.33
CA ALA A 214 21.14 5.48 5.39
C ALA A 214 22.62 5.22 5.13
N ARG A 215 23.45 5.44 6.15
CA ARG A 215 24.85 4.99 6.20
C ARG A 215 24.99 4.03 7.36
N LEU A 216 25.16 2.75 7.04
CA LEU A 216 25.28 1.67 8.01
C LEU A 216 26.70 1.13 7.93
N GLN A 217 27.46 1.27 9.02
CA GLN A 217 28.84 0.83 9.07
C GLN A 217 29.07 -0.04 10.29
N ARG A 218 29.72 -1.20 10.09
CA ARG A 218 29.95 -2.16 11.19
C ARG A 218 28.66 -2.55 11.90
N LEU A 219 27.60 -2.78 11.13
CA LEU A 219 26.30 -3.24 11.62
C LEU A 219 26.33 -4.77 11.71
N THR A 220 25.89 -5.31 12.85
CA THR A 220 25.67 -6.76 13.00
C THR A 220 24.18 -7.02 13.19
N VAL A 221 23.59 -7.84 12.32
CA VAL A 221 22.20 -8.30 12.43
C VAL A 221 22.17 -9.82 12.61
N THR A 222 21.41 -10.29 13.61
CA THR A 222 21.30 -11.72 13.93
C THR A 222 19.86 -12.15 14.20
N GLY A 223 19.40 -13.24 13.55
CA GLY A 223 18.19 -13.96 13.97
C GLY A 223 16.87 -13.27 13.65
N SER A 224 16.79 -12.51 12.54
CA SER A 224 15.54 -11.86 12.14
C SER A 224 14.47 -12.91 11.76
N GLY A 225 13.26 -12.79 12.31
CA GLY A 225 12.11 -13.64 12.03
C GLY A 225 11.50 -13.48 10.64
N ASN A 226 12.01 -12.56 9.81
CA ASN A 226 11.65 -12.41 8.41
C ASN A 226 12.88 -12.11 7.54
N VAL A 227 13.17 -10.83 7.29
CA VAL A 227 14.30 -10.37 6.45
C VAL A 227 15.29 -9.57 7.31
N ASP A 228 16.59 -9.54 7.05
CA ASP A 228 17.48 -8.59 7.75
C ASP A 228 17.34 -7.18 7.17
N LEU A 229 17.49 -7.03 5.84
CA LEU A 229 17.41 -5.74 5.15
C LEU A 229 16.27 -5.71 4.13
N PHE A 230 15.38 -4.73 4.25
CA PHE A 230 14.30 -4.49 3.28
C PHE A 230 14.43 -3.09 2.68
N LEU A 231 14.86 -3.02 1.42
CA LEU A 231 15.31 -1.80 0.75
C LEU A 231 14.49 -1.55 -0.52
N ARG A 232 13.76 -0.43 -0.62
CA ARG A 232 12.90 -0.14 -1.78
C ARG A 232 12.73 1.35 -2.08
N GLY A 233 12.41 1.72 -3.30
CA GLY A 233 12.21 3.11 -3.73
C GLY A 233 13.50 3.85 -4.10
N ASP A 234 13.45 5.17 -4.19
CA ASP A 234 14.57 6.06 -4.55
C ASP A 234 15.46 6.39 -3.35
N ILE A 235 16.08 5.35 -2.78
CA ILE A 235 16.89 5.44 -1.56
C ILE A 235 18.37 5.70 -1.84
N ASP A 236 19.06 6.36 -0.91
CA ASP A 236 20.54 6.48 -0.90
C ASP A 236 21.11 5.75 0.31
N VAL A 237 21.48 4.50 0.08
CA VAL A 237 21.94 3.58 1.12
C VAL A 237 23.35 3.09 0.82
N LEU A 238 24.23 3.22 1.80
CA LEU A 238 25.55 2.57 1.81
C LEU A 238 25.67 1.73 3.08
N ILE A 239 26.01 0.47 2.89
CA ILE A 239 26.23 -0.50 3.94
C ILE A 239 27.66 -1.00 3.79
N SER A 240 28.45 -0.88 4.85
CA SER A 240 29.87 -1.21 4.82
C SER A 240 30.32 -2.00 6.05
N ASP A 241 31.25 -2.93 5.86
CA ASP A 241 31.89 -3.70 6.93
C ASP A 241 30.87 -4.39 7.85
N SER A 242 29.76 -4.91 7.30
CA SER A 242 28.58 -5.35 8.05
C SER A 242 28.24 -6.82 7.84
N THR A 243 27.62 -7.45 8.84
CA THR A 243 27.34 -8.88 8.87
C THR A 243 25.86 -9.15 9.12
N PHE A 244 25.25 -10.01 8.32
CA PHE A 244 23.84 -10.38 8.36
C PHE A 244 23.73 -11.90 8.50
N THR A 245 23.15 -12.38 9.61
CA THR A 245 23.13 -13.81 9.93
C THR A 245 21.78 -14.33 10.40
N GLY A 246 21.37 -15.48 9.87
CA GLY A 246 20.24 -16.24 10.43
C GLY A 246 18.85 -15.65 10.19
N ALA A 247 18.66 -14.88 9.12
CA ALA A 247 17.34 -14.43 8.71
C ALA A 247 16.43 -15.63 8.35
N ALA A 248 15.17 -15.61 8.76
CA ALA A 248 14.22 -16.69 8.48
C ALA A 248 13.90 -16.83 6.97
N LEU A 249 13.91 -15.72 6.22
CA LEU A 249 13.63 -15.69 4.78
C LEU A 249 14.85 -15.22 3.98
N GLN A 250 15.19 -13.94 4.10
CA GLN A 250 16.20 -13.28 3.27
C GLN A 250 17.15 -12.41 4.10
N SER A 251 18.45 -12.39 3.80
CA SER A 251 19.32 -11.39 4.44
C SER A 251 19.15 -10.01 3.81
N ALA A 252 18.98 -9.93 2.48
CA ALA A 252 18.61 -8.67 1.84
C ALA A 252 17.54 -8.84 0.76
N HIS A 253 16.54 -7.97 0.81
CA HIS A 253 15.51 -7.80 -0.20
C HIS A 253 15.61 -6.40 -0.79
N VAL A 254 15.91 -6.31 -2.08
CA VAL A 254 16.08 -5.02 -2.79
C VAL A 254 15.08 -4.94 -3.95
N ALA A 255 14.18 -3.95 -3.89
CA ALA A 255 13.04 -3.86 -4.80
C ALA A 255 12.84 -2.45 -5.39
N ASP A 256 11.83 -2.30 -6.25
CA ASP A 256 11.47 -1.07 -6.95
C ASP A 256 12.65 -0.50 -7.76
N ARG A 257 13.13 0.71 -7.45
CA ARG A 257 14.27 1.36 -8.13
C ARG A 257 15.51 1.47 -7.23
N ALA A 258 15.51 0.77 -6.09
CA ALA A 258 16.55 0.91 -5.09
C ALA A 258 17.93 0.56 -5.65
N ALA A 259 18.91 1.42 -5.37
CA ALA A 259 20.30 1.25 -5.79
C ALA A 259 21.28 1.32 -4.59
N PRO A 260 21.09 0.48 -3.55
CA PRO A 260 21.99 0.47 -2.40
C PRO A 260 23.39 -0.02 -2.79
N ARG A 261 24.40 0.44 -2.07
CA ARG A 261 25.78 -0.04 -2.17
C ARG A 261 26.15 -0.86 -0.94
N PHE A 262 26.73 -2.02 -1.18
CA PHE A 262 27.27 -2.91 -0.18
C PHE A 262 28.78 -3.03 -0.39
N GLU A 263 29.56 -2.81 0.66
CA GLU A 263 31.03 -2.86 0.62
C GLU A 263 31.54 -3.72 1.78
N ARG A 264 32.22 -4.84 1.48
CA ARG A 264 32.75 -5.75 2.51
C ARG A 264 31.67 -6.21 3.48
N CYS A 265 30.56 -6.73 2.92
CA CYS A 265 29.44 -7.25 3.69
C CYS A 265 29.36 -8.77 3.59
N ASP A 266 28.98 -9.41 4.70
CA ASP A 266 28.82 -10.86 4.80
C ASP A 266 27.34 -11.21 4.99
N PHE A 267 26.82 -12.07 4.12
CA PHE A 267 25.45 -12.57 4.16
C PHE A 267 25.46 -14.09 4.37
N GLU A 268 25.11 -14.53 5.58
CA GLU A 268 25.28 -15.94 5.98
C GLU A 268 24.03 -16.55 6.62
N GLY A 269 23.70 -17.78 6.23
CA GLY A 269 22.70 -18.59 6.95
C GLY A 269 21.25 -18.11 6.81
N ALA A 270 20.89 -17.46 5.69
CA ALA A 270 19.49 -17.12 5.41
C ALA A 270 18.65 -18.37 5.12
N GLY A 271 17.41 -18.41 5.63
CA GLY A 271 16.54 -19.58 5.52
C GLY A 271 16.09 -19.93 4.11
N HIS A 272 16.09 -18.96 3.18
CA HIS A 272 15.74 -19.19 1.78
C HIS A 272 16.74 -18.58 0.80
N THR A 273 16.98 -17.27 0.85
CA THR A 273 17.84 -16.60 -0.12
C THR A 273 18.71 -15.55 0.54
N ALA A 274 20.03 -15.56 0.34
CA ALA A 274 20.88 -14.54 0.96
C ALA A 274 20.51 -13.14 0.45
N VAL A 275 20.46 -12.95 -0.88
CA VAL A 275 20.03 -11.69 -1.50
C VAL A 275 19.02 -11.91 -2.62
N HIS A 276 17.89 -11.19 -2.54
CA HIS A 276 16.86 -11.18 -3.57
C HIS A 276 16.69 -9.77 -4.15
N VAL A 277 16.74 -9.66 -5.48
CA VAL A 277 16.68 -8.40 -6.23
C VAL A 277 15.55 -8.47 -7.25
N THR A 278 14.61 -7.53 -7.20
CA THR A 278 13.37 -7.53 -8.01
C THR A 278 13.00 -6.11 -8.48
N GLY A 279 12.02 -5.99 -9.38
CA GLY A 279 11.58 -4.73 -9.97
C GLY A 279 12.58 -4.17 -10.98
N LYS A 280 13.14 -3.00 -10.68
CA LYS A 280 14.16 -2.29 -11.48
C LYS A 280 15.37 -1.93 -10.62
N ALA A 281 15.59 -2.69 -9.55
CA ALA A 281 16.62 -2.43 -8.57
C ALA A 281 18.02 -2.60 -9.17
N LYS A 282 18.97 -1.78 -8.68
CA LYS A 282 20.35 -1.73 -9.18
C LYS A 282 21.37 -1.74 -8.04
N PRO A 283 21.33 -2.73 -7.14
CA PRO A 283 22.28 -2.80 -6.04
C PRO A 283 23.69 -3.06 -6.55
N GLY A 284 24.69 -2.46 -5.89
CA GLY A 284 26.10 -2.71 -6.11
C GLY A 284 26.72 -3.44 -4.93
N PHE A 285 27.44 -4.53 -5.20
CA PHE A 285 28.15 -5.33 -4.19
C PHE A 285 29.64 -5.30 -4.50
N THR A 286 30.43 -4.85 -3.53
CA THR A 286 31.90 -4.78 -3.63
C THR A 286 32.53 -5.58 -2.50
N ASP A 287 33.33 -6.59 -2.84
CA ASP A 287 34.04 -7.45 -1.89
C ASP A 287 33.11 -8.13 -0.85
N CYS A 288 31.91 -8.55 -1.28
CA CYS A 288 30.91 -9.18 -0.41
C CYS A 288 30.95 -10.72 -0.47
N THR A 289 30.55 -11.36 0.63
CA THR A 289 30.43 -12.83 0.74
C THR A 289 28.98 -13.27 0.89
N PHE A 290 28.62 -14.38 0.26
CA PHE A 290 27.27 -14.93 0.28
C PHE A 290 27.33 -16.44 0.54
N GLY A 291 26.78 -16.88 1.66
CA GLY A 291 26.85 -18.27 2.08
C GLY A 291 25.73 -18.74 2.99
N GLY A 292 25.72 -20.06 3.22
CA GLY A 292 24.82 -20.72 4.18
C GLY A 292 23.33 -20.68 3.83
N ALA A 293 22.94 -20.23 2.63
CA ALA A 293 21.54 -20.16 2.19
C ALA A 293 21.24 -21.17 1.07
N PRO A 294 20.00 -21.69 0.94
CA PRO A 294 19.60 -22.54 -0.19
C PRO A 294 19.85 -21.89 -1.56
N THR A 295 19.58 -20.59 -1.67
CA THR A 295 19.92 -19.76 -2.83
C THR A 295 20.81 -18.62 -2.36
N GLY A 296 21.97 -18.42 -2.98
CA GLY A 296 22.83 -17.27 -2.67
C GLY A 296 22.18 -15.98 -3.15
N ILE A 297 22.00 -15.86 -4.46
CA ILE A 297 21.46 -14.65 -5.08
C ILE A 297 20.32 -15.00 -6.03
N SER A 298 19.20 -14.30 -5.93
CA SER A 298 18.07 -14.38 -6.85
C SER A 298 17.82 -13.00 -7.46
N VAL A 299 17.74 -12.93 -8.79
CA VAL A 299 17.52 -11.69 -9.55
C VAL A 299 16.34 -11.89 -10.50
N GLU A 300 15.34 -11.02 -10.43
CA GLU A 300 14.09 -11.10 -11.19
C GLU A 300 13.69 -9.76 -11.81
N ASP A 301 12.67 -9.79 -12.67
CA ASP A 301 12.09 -8.64 -13.39
C ASP A 301 13.09 -7.92 -14.32
N GLU A 302 13.24 -6.60 -14.19
CA GLU A 302 14.12 -5.73 -15.00
C GLU A 302 15.30 -5.23 -14.15
N SER A 303 15.75 -6.04 -13.19
CA SER A 303 16.80 -5.69 -12.24
C SER A 303 18.18 -5.66 -12.88
N ALA A 304 19.07 -4.80 -12.39
CA ALA A 304 20.44 -4.69 -12.92
C ALA A 304 21.52 -4.62 -11.81
N PRO A 305 21.69 -5.68 -11.01
CA PRO A 305 22.70 -5.72 -9.97
C PRO A 305 24.13 -5.80 -10.53
N ARG A 306 25.08 -5.25 -9.77
CA ARG A 306 26.51 -5.28 -10.11
C ARG A 306 27.30 -5.93 -8.98
N PHE A 307 28.16 -6.88 -9.34
CA PHE A 307 29.04 -7.58 -8.41
C PHE A 307 30.49 -7.33 -8.79
N GLU A 308 31.29 -6.91 -7.82
CA GLU A 308 32.73 -6.68 -7.96
C GLU A 308 33.45 -7.32 -6.77
N GLY A 309 34.21 -8.40 -6.99
CA GLY A 309 34.91 -9.10 -5.90
C GLY A 309 34.03 -10.01 -5.04
N ALA A 310 32.96 -10.58 -5.59
CA ALA A 310 32.03 -11.40 -4.81
C ALA A 310 32.56 -12.83 -4.57
N THR A 311 32.30 -13.37 -3.36
CA THR A 311 32.58 -14.76 -3.00
C THR A 311 31.27 -15.52 -2.71
N LEU A 312 31.05 -16.65 -3.38
CA LEU A 312 29.82 -17.42 -3.30
C LEU A 312 30.06 -18.86 -2.82
N SER A 313 29.24 -19.30 -1.87
CA SER A 313 29.11 -20.73 -1.53
C SER A 313 27.70 -21.30 -1.77
N ALA A 314 26.80 -20.48 -2.32
CA ALA A 314 25.42 -20.84 -2.65
C ALA A 314 25.04 -20.40 -4.09
N PRO A 315 24.08 -21.08 -4.75
CA PRO A 315 23.75 -20.85 -6.17
C PRO A 315 23.23 -19.44 -6.49
N VAL A 316 23.46 -18.99 -7.72
CA VAL A 316 22.92 -17.73 -8.25
C VAL A 316 21.90 -18.03 -9.36
N VAL A 317 20.72 -17.43 -9.25
CA VAL A 317 19.63 -17.56 -10.22
C VAL A 317 19.25 -16.18 -10.75
N VAL A 318 19.28 -16.02 -12.06
CA VAL A 318 18.94 -14.78 -12.76
C VAL A 318 17.80 -15.06 -13.74
N GLY A 319 16.72 -14.31 -13.67
CA GLY A 319 15.54 -14.46 -14.52
C GLY A 319 14.95 -13.14 -14.98
N GLY A 320 13.77 -13.21 -15.60
CA GLY A 320 13.06 -12.04 -16.15
C GLY A 320 13.79 -11.43 -17.36
N SER A 321 13.82 -10.11 -17.41
CA SER A 321 14.57 -9.28 -18.37
C SER A 321 15.77 -8.59 -17.69
N SER A 322 16.36 -9.25 -16.68
CA SER A 322 17.42 -8.70 -15.84
C SER A 322 18.74 -8.51 -16.59
N ALA A 323 19.57 -7.58 -16.14
CA ALA A 323 20.90 -7.30 -16.68
C ALA A 323 21.99 -7.31 -15.60
N VAL A 324 22.63 -8.47 -15.43
CA VAL A 324 23.60 -8.69 -14.35
C VAL A 324 25.02 -8.47 -14.85
N VAL A 325 25.79 -7.68 -14.10
CA VAL A 325 27.23 -7.48 -14.35
C VAL A 325 28.04 -8.09 -13.22
N VAL A 326 29.02 -8.91 -13.58
CA VAL A 326 29.88 -9.62 -12.62
C VAL A 326 31.35 -9.39 -12.96
N ARG A 327 32.14 -9.00 -11.96
CA ARG A 327 33.60 -8.84 -12.07
C ARG A 327 34.29 -9.47 -10.88
N ARG A 328 35.37 -10.23 -11.11
CA ARG A 328 36.17 -10.87 -10.04
C ARG A 328 35.32 -11.75 -9.13
N LEU A 329 34.60 -12.71 -9.71
CA LEU A 329 33.76 -13.65 -8.95
C LEU A 329 34.56 -14.88 -8.55
N ARG A 330 34.41 -15.34 -7.31
CA ARG A 330 34.90 -16.64 -6.85
C ARG A 330 33.73 -17.45 -6.29
N ALA A 331 33.53 -18.66 -6.77
CA ALA A 331 32.47 -19.53 -6.30
C ALA A 331 32.97 -20.96 -6.07
N SER A 332 32.65 -21.55 -4.93
CA SER A 332 32.98 -22.94 -4.59
C SER A 332 31.71 -23.71 -4.26
N GLY A 333 31.40 -24.77 -5.02
CA GLY A 333 30.19 -25.57 -4.81
C GLY A 333 28.87 -24.92 -5.28
N ALA A 334 28.95 -23.79 -5.99
CA ALA A 334 27.80 -23.04 -6.50
C ALA A 334 27.98 -22.66 -7.97
N GLY A 335 26.89 -22.71 -8.74
CA GLY A 335 26.84 -22.29 -10.15
C GLY A 335 25.98 -21.05 -10.37
N LEU A 336 26.03 -20.52 -11.60
CA LEU A 336 25.25 -19.39 -12.10
C LEU A 336 24.25 -19.90 -13.14
N SER A 337 22.96 -19.75 -12.87
CA SER A 337 21.87 -20.11 -13.77
C SER A 337 21.16 -18.84 -14.25
N VAL A 338 21.07 -18.64 -15.56
CA VAL A 338 20.47 -17.47 -16.21
C VAL A 338 19.36 -17.93 -17.13
N LYS A 339 18.16 -17.38 -16.96
CA LYS A 339 16.93 -17.86 -17.62
C LYS A 339 16.11 -16.72 -18.21
N GLY A 340 15.24 -17.04 -19.16
CA GLY A 340 14.32 -16.09 -19.78
C GLY A 340 15.06 -15.06 -20.63
N GLY A 341 14.56 -13.82 -20.65
CA GLY A 341 15.20 -12.70 -21.37
C GLY A 341 16.42 -12.09 -20.66
N ALA A 342 16.96 -12.75 -19.63
CA ALA A 342 18.03 -12.20 -18.81
C ALA A 342 19.39 -12.17 -19.52
N THR A 343 20.22 -11.20 -19.12
CA THR A 343 21.56 -10.99 -19.65
C THR A 343 22.61 -11.07 -18.55
N LEU A 344 23.74 -11.72 -18.85
CA LEU A 344 24.91 -11.82 -17.99
C LEU A 344 26.13 -11.25 -18.72
N ASP A 345 26.79 -10.27 -18.11
CA ASP A 345 28.11 -9.76 -18.54
C ASP A 345 29.13 -10.02 -17.42
N ALA A 346 29.99 -11.04 -17.62
CA ALA A 346 30.92 -11.51 -16.62
C ALA A 346 32.39 -11.35 -17.08
N THR A 347 33.27 -10.95 -16.18
CA THR A 347 34.74 -10.88 -16.42
C THR A 347 35.51 -11.31 -15.18
N ASP A 348 36.61 -12.07 -15.35
CA ASP A 348 37.41 -12.63 -14.24
C ASP A 348 36.53 -13.46 -13.28
N ILE A 349 36.01 -14.58 -13.75
CA ILE A 349 35.22 -15.50 -12.92
C ILE A 349 35.96 -16.82 -12.69
N ASP A 350 35.92 -17.32 -11.46
CA ASP A 350 36.44 -18.63 -11.07
C ASP A 350 35.35 -19.41 -10.33
N ILE A 351 34.86 -20.50 -10.93
CA ILE A 351 33.74 -21.28 -10.41
C ILE A 351 34.12 -22.76 -10.33
N GLU A 352 34.36 -23.22 -9.09
CA GLU A 352 34.61 -24.62 -8.76
C GLU A 352 33.29 -25.37 -8.54
N HIS A 353 32.52 -25.52 -9.63
CA HIS A 353 31.25 -26.26 -9.65
C HIS A 353 30.95 -26.77 -11.08
N SER A 354 30.14 -27.82 -11.22
CA SER A 354 29.78 -28.41 -12.52
C SER A 354 28.29 -28.82 -12.55
N PRO A 355 27.47 -28.28 -13.48
CA PRO A 355 27.81 -27.20 -14.41
C PRO A 355 28.00 -25.88 -13.66
N ALA A 356 28.99 -25.09 -14.05
CA ALA A 356 29.23 -23.78 -13.44
C ALA A 356 28.31 -22.70 -14.01
N LEU A 357 27.99 -22.79 -15.29
CA LEU A 357 27.14 -21.84 -16.01
C LEU A 357 26.00 -22.58 -16.70
N GLU A 358 24.79 -22.09 -16.53
CA GLU A 358 23.60 -22.62 -17.18
C GLU A 358 22.78 -21.47 -17.77
N LEU A 359 22.51 -21.51 -19.08
CA LEU A 359 21.71 -20.51 -19.79
C LEU A 359 20.51 -21.17 -20.46
N THR A 360 19.29 -20.75 -20.13
CA THR A 360 18.05 -21.33 -20.68
C THR A 360 17.01 -20.28 -21.11
N GLU A 361 16.03 -20.68 -21.90
CA GLU A 361 14.82 -19.88 -22.21
C GLU A 361 15.09 -18.51 -22.88
N GLY A 362 16.12 -18.41 -23.73
CA GLY A 362 16.45 -17.19 -24.48
C GLY A 362 17.48 -16.28 -23.81
N ALA A 363 18.13 -16.77 -22.75
CA ALA A 363 19.11 -16.01 -21.97
C ALA A 363 20.35 -15.68 -22.82
N ARG A 364 21.03 -14.58 -22.48
CA ARG A 364 22.27 -14.17 -23.16
C ARG A 364 23.41 -13.96 -22.18
N GLY A 365 24.55 -14.61 -22.42
CA GLY A 365 25.74 -14.46 -21.59
C GLY A 365 26.95 -14.08 -22.41
N THR A 366 27.72 -13.12 -21.92
CA THR A 366 29.09 -12.88 -22.36
C THR A 366 30.02 -13.02 -21.17
N VAL A 367 30.99 -13.92 -21.28
CA VAL A 367 31.92 -14.25 -20.21
C VAL A 367 33.34 -14.11 -20.74
N ARG A 368 34.16 -13.33 -20.04
CA ARG A 368 35.56 -13.04 -20.39
C ARG A 368 36.49 -13.47 -19.25
N GLU A 369 37.69 -13.96 -19.57
CA GLU A 369 38.73 -14.27 -18.58
C GLU A 369 38.21 -15.21 -17.48
N ALA A 370 37.77 -16.41 -17.86
CA ALA A 370 37.01 -17.27 -16.95
C ALA A 370 37.66 -18.63 -16.70
N ARG A 371 37.45 -19.21 -15.51
CA ARG A 371 37.87 -20.55 -15.12
C ARG A 371 36.68 -21.26 -14.49
N PHE A 372 36.21 -22.37 -15.06
CA PHE A 372 35.02 -23.03 -14.50
C PHE A 372 34.82 -24.49 -14.92
N GLY A 373 33.95 -25.18 -14.18
CA GLY A 373 33.70 -26.63 -14.26
C GLY A 373 32.80 -27.14 -15.40
N GLY A 374 32.61 -26.41 -16.49
CA GLY A 374 31.67 -26.73 -17.59
C GLY A 374 30.45 -25.80 -17.68
N ALA A 375 29.77 -25.78 -18.83
CA ALA A 375 28.59 -24.94 -19.06
C ALA A 375 27.52 -25.63 -19.92
N VAL A 376 26.27 -25.23 -19.72
CA VAL A 376 25.09 -25.70 -20.45
C VAL A 376 24.35 -24.51 -21.04
N THR A 377 23.97 -24.58 -22.32
CA THR A 377 23.17 -23.55 -23.01
C THR A 377 22.00 -24.21 -23.74
N ALA A 378 20.77 -23.76 -23.51
CA ALA A 378 19.59 -24.35 -24.12
C ALA A 378 18.44 -23.37 -24.42
N GLY A 379 17.47 -23.80 -25.22
CA GLY A 379 16.17 -23.12 -25.35
C GLY A 379 16.25 -21.70 -25.93
N GLY A 380 16.98 -21.51 -27.01
CA GLY A 380 17.17 -20.24 -27.71
C GLY A 380 18.24 -19.32 -27.10
N SER A 381 18.95 -19.78 -26.08
CA SER A 381 19.95 -18.99 -25.36
C SER A 381 21.26 -18.86 -26.12
N THR A 382 22.00 -17.79 -25.87
CA THR A 382 23.32 -17.52 -26.45
C THR A 382 24.37 -17.37 -25.37
N LEU A 383 25.45 -18.15 -25.43
CA LEU A 383 26.61 -18.01 -24.55
C LEU A 383 27.86 -17.68 -25.38
N GLU A 384 28.52 -16.57 -25.07
CA GLU A 384 29.81 -16.19 -25.62
C GLU A 384 30.91 -16.29 -24.56
N LEU A 385 31.92 -17.12 -24.83
CA LEU A 385 33.12 -17.28 -24.01
C LEU A 385 34.33 -16.69 -24.72
N ARG A 386 35.10 -15.84 -24.02
CA ARG A 386 36.36 -15.27 -24.51
C ARG A 386 37.47 -15.48 -23.48
N SER A 387 38.61 -16.05 -23.88
CA SER A 387 39.75 -16.28 -22.99
C SER A 387 39.33 -17.08 -21.74
N ALA A 388 38.68 -18.23 -21.96
CA ALA A 388 38.12 -19.07 -20.92
C ALA A 388 38.86 -20.42 -20.80
N LEU A 389 38.96 -20.94 -19.58
CA LEU A 389 39.52 -22.25 -19.25
C LEU A 389 38.45 -23.12 -18.60
N VAL A 390 37.98 -24.12 -19.33
CA VAL A 390 36.95 -25.05 -18.88
C VAL A 390 37.59 -26.34 -18.43
N ARG A 391 37.32 -26.76 -17.19
CA ARG A 391 37.88 -27.98 -16.58
C ARG A 391 36.76 -28.86 -16.04
N ALA A 392 37.04 -30.12 -15.74
CA ALA A 392 36.15 -31.09 -15.10
C ALA A 392 34.90 -31.54 -15.89
N ALA A 393 34.25 -30.67 -16.67
CA ALA A 393 33.20 -31.05 -17.61
C ALA A 393 33.34 -30.28 -18.94
N GLY A 394 32.66 -30.78 -19.98
CA GLY A 394 32.61 -30.14 -21.30
C GLY A 394 31.58 -29.02 -21.39
N LEU A 395 31.43 -28.49 -22.60
CA LEU A 395 30.40 -27.51 -22.96
C LEU A 395 29.25 -28.21 -23.69
N ARG A 396 28.01 -27.96 -23.25
CA ARG A 396 26.82 -28.57 -23.86
C ARG A 396 25.86 -27.52 -24.37
N VAL A 397 25.39 -27.66 -25.60
CA VAL A 397 24.41 -26.75 -26.21
C VAL A 397 23.29 -27.49 -26.92
N THR A 398 22.03 -27.11 -26.67
CA THR A 398 20.84 -27.72 -27.31
C THR A 398 19.81 -26.66 -27.68
N GLY A 399 19.54 -26.46 -28.97
CA GLY A 399 18.57 -25.45 -29.43
C GLY A 399 18.97 -24.02 -29.11
N GLY A 400 20.28 -23.72 -29.05
CA GLY A 400 20.84 -22.40 -28.72
C GLY A 400 22.18 -22.16 -29.42
N GLU A 401 22.86 -21.07 -29.08
CA GLU A 401 24.12 -20.66 -29.71
C GLU A 401 25.27 -20.60 -28.71
N LEU A 402 26.38 -21.25 -29.04
CA LEU A 402 27.62 -21.22 -28.27
C LEU A 402 28.73 -20.59 -29.11
N ARG A 403 29.27 -19.46 -28.66
CA ARG A 403 30.40 -18.76 -29.29
C ARG A 403 31.65 -18.91 -28.42
N LEU A 404 32.70 -19.50 -28.97
CA LEU A 404 33.98 -19.71 -28.29
C LEU A 404 35.06 -18.92 -29.01
N ARG A 405 35.83 -18.15 -28.26
CA ARG A 405 37.01 -17.45 -28.76
C ARG A 405 38.16 -17.58 -27.77
N ASP A 406 39.33 -17.99 -28.22
CA ASP A 406 40.52 -18.15 -27.35
C ASP A 406 40.18 -18.97 -26.09
N THR A 407 39.49 -20.10 -26.25
CA THR A 407 38.98 -20.91 -25.14
C THR A 407 39.71 -22.25 -25.08
N GLU A 408 40.16 -22.65 -23.90
CA GLU A 408 40.78 -23.95 -23.64
C GLU A 408 39.84 -24.84 -22.81
N ILE A 409 39.51 -26.02 -23.32
CA ILE A 409 38.72 -27.05 -22.64
C ILE A 409 39.65 -28.21 -22.33
N THR A 410 39.82 -28.57 -21.06
CA THR A 410 40.76 -29.63 -20.66
C THR A 410 40.12 -30.66 -19.74
N GLU A 411 40.41 -31.93 -19.97
CA GLU A 411 40.08 -33.03 -19.04
C GLU A 411 38.56 -33.22 -18.86
N ALA A 412 37.79 -33.04 -19.93
CA ALA A 412 36.37 -33.36 -19.94
C ALA A 412 36.17 -34.89 -19.95
N PRO A 413 35.43 -35.50 -19.01
CA PRO A 413 35.23 -36.96 -18.95
C PRO A 413 34.34 -37.49 -20.10
N GLY A 414 33.52 -36.62 -20.69
CA GLY A 414 32.70 -36.90 -21.87
C GLY A 414 33.26 -36.23 -23.11
N ASP A 415 32.37 -35.59 -23.87
CA ASP A 415 32.74 -34.79 -25.04
C ASP A 415 33.27 -33.41 -24.60
N GLY A 416 34.22 -32.84 -25.35
CA GLY A 416 34.74 -31.51 -25.06
C GLY A 416 33.68 -30.43 -25.32
N VAL A 417 33.09 -30.46 -26.51
CA VAL A 417 31.89 -29.70 -26.89
C VAL A 417 30.85 -30.66 -27.44
N GLU A 418 29.62 -30.60 -26.93
CA GLU A 418 28.49 -31.40 -27.37
C GLU A 418 27.36 -30.47 -27.86
N ALA A 419 26.99 -30.59 -29.13
CA ALA A 419 25.92 -29.84 -29.75
C ALA A 419 24.75 -30.77 -30.10
N GLY A 420 23.61 -30.56 -29.44
CA GLY A 420 22.36 -31.28 -29.70
C GLY A 420 21.51 -30.63 -30.79
N ALA A 421 20.28 -31.11 -30.96
CA ALA A 421 19.37 -30.64 -32.00
C ALA A 421 19.15 -29.11 -31.95
N GLY A 422 19.23 -28.46 -33.12
CA GLY A 422 19.03 -27.02 -33.27
C GLY A 422 20.12 -26.14 -32.67
N ALA A 423 21.24 -26.73 -32.23
CA ALA A 423 22.36 -25.97 -31.68
C ALA A 423 23.25 -25.35 -32.78
N VAL A 424 23.81 -24.18 -32.50
CA VAL A 424 24.83 -23.51 -33.34
C VAL A 424 26.09 -23.34 -32.51
N VAL A 425 27.22 -23.86 -33.01
CA VAL A 425 28.53 -23.68 -32.38
C VAL A 425 29.42 -22.86 -33.30
N LEU A 426 29.92 -21.73 -32.82
CA LEU A 426 30.92 -20.92 -33.51
C LEU A 426 32.18 -20.89 -32.65
N ALA A 427 33.25 -21.53 -33.09
CA ALA A 427 34.50 -21.60 -32.33
C ALA A 427 35.66 -21.03 -33.14
N THR A 428 36.42 -20.12 -32.54
CA THR A 428 37.64 -19.54 -33.12
C THR A 428 38.78 -19.66 -32.12
N GLU A 429 39.97 -20.08 -32.55
CA GLU A 429 41.15 -20.20 -31.67
C GLU A 429 40.89 -21.05 -30.41
N THR A 430 40.04 -22.07 -30.52
CA THR A 430 39.62 -22.92 -29.38
C THR A 430 40.45 -24.18 -29.30
N ARG A 431 40.93 -24.54 -28.10
CA ARG A 431 41.76 -25.73 -27.84
C ARG A 431 41.02 -26.71 -26.95
N ILE A 432 40.89 -27.96 -27.38
CA ILE A 432 40.25 -29.04 -26.62
C ILE A 432 41.31 -30.10 -26.34
N ARG A 433 41.52 -30.44 -25.06
CA ARG A 433 42.57 -31.37 -24.63
C ARG A 433 42.02 -32.47 -23.72
N ARG A 434 42.42 -33.71 -23.97
CA ARG A 434 42.09 -34.88 -23.12
C ARG A 434 40.58 -35.06 -22.90
N ALA A 435 39.80 -35.05 -23.98
CA ALA A 435 38.38 -35.38 -23.92
C ALA A 435 38.19 -36.91 -23.79
N GLY A 436 37.34 -37.37 -22.86
CA GLY A 436 37.13 -38.80 -22.59
C GLY A 436 36.35 -39.52 -23.70
N ARG A 437 35.52 -38.79 -24.45
CA ARG A 437 34.86 -39.25 -25.69
C ARG A 437 35.37 -38.44 -26.88
N HIS A 438 34.52 -37.68 -27.56
CA HIS A 438 34.87 -36.92 -28.75
C HIS A 438 35.42 -35.53 -28.37
N GLY A 439 36.29 -34.95 -29.20
CA GLY A 439 36.69 -33.56 -29.00
C GLY A 439 35.49 -32.62 -29.14
N VAL A 440 34.83 -32.72 -30.30
CA VAL A 440 33.57 -32.04 -30.61
C VAL A 440 32.57 -33.07 -31.14
N ALA A 441 31.37 -33.11 -30.59
CA ALA A 441 30.24 -33.92 -31.06
C ALA A 441 29.10 -33.02 -31.55
N LEU A 442 28.72 -33.18 -32.82
CA LEU A 442 27.65 -32.45 -33.51
C LEU A 442 26.53 -33.43 -33.84
N GLY A 443 25.48 -33.44 -33.01
CA GLY A 443 24.31 -34.30 -33.17
C GLY A 443 23.35 -33.81 -34.26
N ALA A 444 22.36 -34.64 -34.61
CA ALA A 444 21.41 -34.35 -35.69
C ALA A 444 20.75 -32.97 -35.57
N GLY A 445 20.81 -32.16 -36.64
CA GLY A 445 20.21 -30.83 -36.71
C GLY A 445 21.02 -29.71 -36.04
N SER A 446 22.27 -29.97 -35.65
CA SER A 446 23.21 -28.95 -35.17
C SER A 446 24.05 -28.37 -36.31
N ARG A 447 24.50 -27.11 -36.17
CA ARG A 447 25.40 -26.41 -37.09
C ARG A 447 26.70 -26.04 -36.39
N GLY A 448 27.80 -25.98 -37.13
CA GLY A 448 29.11 -25.70 -36.55
C GLY A 448 30.04 -24.95 -37.50
N GLU A 449 30.68 -23.88 -37.01
CA GLU A 449 31.81 -23.23 -37.69
C GLU A 449 33.01 -23.22 -36.75
N PHE A 450 34.10 -23.86 -37.17
CA PHE A 450 35.33 -23.99 -36.40
C PHE A 450 36.49 -23.42 -37.20
N THR A 451 37.16 -22.41 -36.65
CA THR A 451 38.28 -21.73 -37.30
C THR A 451 39.49 -21.68 -36.38
N ASP A 452 40.65 -22.17 -36.84
CA ASP A 452 41.89 -22.18 -36.06
C ASP A 452 41.77 -22.95 -34.72
N CYS A 453 40.95 -24.01 -34.69
CA CYS A 453 40.73 -24.83 -33.49
C CYS A 453 41.69 -26.03 -33.42
N GLU A 454 42.07 -26.44 -32.21
CA GLU A 454 42.97 -27.57 -31.95
C GLU A 454 42.27 -28.60 -31.06
N VAL A 455 42.27 -29.87 -31.45
CA VAL A 455 41.80 -31.00 -30.63
C VAL A 455 42.97 -31.96 -30.41
N LEU A 456 43.39 -32.13 -29.16
CA LEU A 456 44.55 -32.94 -28.78
C LEU A 456 44.20 -33.97 -27.70
N GLY A 457 44.27 -35.25 -28.04
CA GLY A 457 43.99 -36.33 -27.08
C GLY A 457 42.49 -36.53 -26.84
N SER A 458 41.77 -37.19 -27.73
CA SER A 458 40.35 -37.56 -27.54
C SER A 458 40.20 -39.08 -27.42
N GLY A 459 39.34 -39.59 -26.54
CA GLY A 459 39.08 -41.03 -26.41
C GLY A 459 38.36 -41.63 -27.63
N GLY A 460 37.56 -40.81 -28.33
CA GLY A 460 36.91 -41.10 -29.60
C GLY A 460 37.45 -40.21 -30.74
N SER A 461 36.57 -39.83 -31.67
CA SER A 461 36.89 -38.95 -32.80
C SER A 461 37.28 -37.53 -32.37
N GLY A 462 38.10 -36.84 -33.15
CA GLY A 462 38.37 -35.41 -32.92
C GLY A 462 37.11 -34.57 -33.13
N PHE A 463 36.52 -34.70 -34.32
CA PHE A 463 35.18 -34.20 -34.65
C PHE A 463 34.26 -35.37 -34.97
N ASP A 464 33.08 -35.37 -34.37
CA ASP A 464 32.04 -36.38 -34.54
C ASP A 464 30.79 -35.72 -35.12
N VAL A 465 30.56 -35.90 -36.42
CA VAL A 465 29.54 -35.16 -37.18
C VAL A 465 28.41 -36.09 -37.60
N GLU A 466 27.30 -36.04 -36.85
CA GLU A 466 26.07 -36.79 -37.13
C GLU A 466 24.97 -35.94 -37.79
N THR A 467 25.20 -34.64 -37.94
CA THR A 467 24.27 -33.70 -38.54
C THR A 467 24.35 -33.67 -40.07
N THR A 468 23.21 -33.43 -40.72
CA THR A 468 23.12 -33.15 -42.16
C THR A 468 23.15 -31.64 -42.46
N GLU A 469 23.18 -30.81 -41.42
CA GLU A 469 23.30 -29.37 -41.54
C GLU A 469 24.76 -28.95 -41.81
N PRO A 470 25.01 -27.74 -42.34
CA PRO A 470 26.36 -27.31 -42.68
C PRO A 470 27.30 -27.26 -41.47
N VAL A 471 28.46 -27.90 -41.63
CA VAL A 471 29.59 -27.82 -40.70
C VAL A 471 30.84 -27.35 -41.45
N THR A 472 31.47 -26.27 -41.01
CA THR A 472 32.69 -25.74 -41.62
C THR A 472 33.89 -25.88 -40.68
N LEU A 473 34.94 -26.55 -41.15
CA LEU A 473 36.20 -26.73 -40.44
C LEU A 473 37.33 -26.03 -41.21
N THR A 474 37.78 -24.88 -40.72
CA THR A 474 38.84 -24.07 -41.35
C THR A 474 40.08 -24.06 -40.49
N ARG A 475 41.22 -24.54 -41.03
CA ARG A 475 42.52 -24.55 -40.32
C ARG A 475 42.46 -25.24 -38.95
N CYS A 476 41.62 -26.25 -38.80
CA CYS A 476 41.52 -27.02 -37.57
C CYS A 476 42.56 -28.14 -37.54
N VAL A 477 43.14 -28.41 -36.37
CA VAL A 477 44.16 -29.45 -36.15
C VAL A 477 43.63 -30.50 -35.19
N VAL A 478 43.72 -31.77 -35.56
CA VAL A 478 43.35 -32.91 -34.69
C VAL A 478 44.55 -33.82 -34.52
N GLN A 479 44.93 -34.10 -33.26
CA GLN A 479 46.05 -34.96 -32.91
C GLN A 479 45.67 -35.91 -31.77
N GLU A 480 46.26 -37.11 -31.76
CA GLU A 480 46.12 -38.09 -30.68
C GLU A 480 44.65 -38.53 -30.40
N SER A 481 43.82 -38.72 -31.43
CA SER A 481 42.45 -39.23 -31.30
C SER A 481 42.39 -40.77 -31.25
N GLY A 482 41.54 -41.33 -30.38
CA GLY A 482 41.27 -42.78 -30.29
C GLY A 482 40.37 -43.31 -31.42
N GLY A 483 39.64 -42.40 -32.08
CA GLY A 483 38.88 -42.65 -33.32
C GLY A 483 39.47 -41.89 -34.53
N PRO A 484 38.74 -41.87 -35.68
CA PRO A 484 39.13 -41.05 -36.83
C PRO A 484 39.17 -39.56 -36.45
N GLN A 485 40.00 -38.78 -37.15
CA GLN A 485 40.14 -37.35 -36.86
C GLN A 485 38.80 -36.61 -37.05
N VAL A 486 38.07 -36.96 -38.11
CA VAL A 486 36.69 -36.55 -38.36
C VAL A 486 35.87 -37.82 -38.68
N ARG A 487 34.78 -38.07 -37.93
CA ARG A 487 33.79 -39.09 -38.27
C ARG A 487 32.57 -38.38 -38.86
N GLU A 488 32.17 -38.78 -40.05
CA GLU A 488 31.00 -38.26 -40.75
C GLU A 488 29.93 -39.34 -40.86
N ALA A 489 28.70 -39.04 -40.43
CA ALA A 489 27.55 -39.89 -40.69
C ALA A 489 27.12 -39.82 -42.16
N ALA A 490 26.38 -40.83 -42.63
CA ALA A 490 25.89 -40.85 -44.01
C ALA A 490 24.97 -39.64 -44.27
N GLY A 491 25.40 -38.75 -45.19
CA GLY A 491 24.68 -37.53 -45.53
C GLY A 491 25.11 -36.27 -44.76
N ALA A 492 26.20 -36.32 -43.98
CA ALA A 492 26.77 -35.13 -43.36
C ALA A 492 27.35 -34.15 -44.40
N ASP A 493 27.16 -32.85 -44.17
CA ASP A 493 27.67 -31.76 -45.02
C ASP A 493 28.83 -31.04 -44.31
N VAL A 494 30.03 -31.63 -44.41
CA VAL A 494 31.26 -31.06 -43.85
C VAL A 494 32.06 -30.37 -44.95
N THR A 495 32.35 -29.09 -44.74
CA THR A 495 33.11 -28.23 -45.66
C THR A 495 34.39 -27.72 -44.99
N GLY A 496 35.47 -27.59 -45.76
CA GLY A 496 36.74 -27.02 -45.29
C GLY A 496 37.85 -28.05 -45.06
N GLU A 497 39.08 -27.55 -44.87
CA GLU A 497 40.28 -28.37 -44.68
C GLU A 497 40.60 -28.50 -43.18
N VAL A 498 40.43 -29.71 -42.64
CA VAL A 498 41.14 -30.13 -41.43
C VAL A 498 42.60 -30.31 -41.82
N LEU A 499 43.46 -29.44 -41.28
CA LEU A 499 44.89 -29.45 -41.56
C LEU A 499 45.52 -30.62 -40.79
N SER A 500 45.58 -31.78 -41.43
CA SER A 500 46.71 -32.69 -41.19
C SER A 500 47.99 -31.96 -41.60
N THR A 501 49.09 -32.15 -40.89
CA THR A 501 50.39 -31.57 -41.26
C THR A 501 50.90 -32.17 -42.58
N SER A 502 50.38 -31.71 -43.72
CA SER A 502 50.94 -31.88 -45.08
C SER A 502 50.33 -30.89 -46.11
N ARG A 503 51.04 -29.76 -46.32
CA ARG A 503 51.16 -28.81 -47.47
C ARG A 503 50.13 -28.77 -48.65
N THR A 504 49.44 -27.61 -48.79
CA THR A 504 49.38 -26.56 -49.90
C THR A 504 49.36 -26.93 -51.42
N PRO A 505 48.87 -26.06 -52.36
CA PRO A 505 47.49 -25.57 -52.67
C PRO A 505 47.15 -25.55 -54.20
N ALA A 506 45.88 -25.32 -54.65
CA ALA A 506 45.55 -24.60 -55.92
C ALA A 506 44.03 -24.46 -56.25
N HIS A 507 43.52 -23.21 -56.18
CA HIS A 507 42.75 -22.38 -57.15
C HIS A 507 42.00 -23.00 -58.37
N PRO A 508 41.07 -22.25 -59.05
CA PRO A 508 39.73 -21.74 -58.68
C PRO A 508 38.65 -22.10 -59.76
N GLU A 509 37.34 -21.84 -59.56
CA GLU A 509 36.41 -21.26 -60.58
C GLU A 509 34.97 -21.10 -60.07
N ALA A 510 34.31 -20.04 -60.56
CA ALA A 510 32.98 -19.53 -60.23
C ALA A 510 31.93 -19.97 -61.30
N PRO A 511 30.74 -19.34 -61.45
CA PRO A 511 29.58 -19.11 -60.57
C PRO A 511 28.24 -19.55 -61.24
N ALA A 512 27.11 -19.10 -60.66
CA ALA A 512 25.73 -18.98 -61.21
C ALA A 512 24.76 -20.13 -60.86
N ALA A 513 23.48 -19.94 -60.57
CA ALA A 513 22.58 -18.79 -60.75
C ALA A 513 21.38 -18.86 -59.77
N ASP A 514 20.85 -17.68 -59.43
CA ASP A 514 19.49 -17.39 -58.94
C ASP A 514 18.41 -17.87 -59.94
N PRO A 515 17.14 -18.13 -59.53
CA PRO A 515 16.21 -17.03 -59.28
C PRO A 515 15.09 -17.22 -58.24
N ALA A 516 14.81 -16.11 -57.57
CA ALA A 516 13.51 -15.44 -57.38
C ALA A 516 12.25 -16.26 -57.00
N GLY A 517 11.57 -15.77 -55.95
CA GLY A 517 10.20 -16.19 -55.63
C GLY A 517 9.60 -15.42 -54.44
N GLU A 518 9.28 -14.15 -54.69
CA GLU A 518 8.06 -13.45 -54.28
C GLU A 518 7.76 -13.21 -52.78
N GLU A 519 7.91 -11.92 -52.43
CA GLU A 519 7.09 -11.20 -51.47
C GLU A 519 5.60 -11.22 -51.87
N GLU A 520 4.72 -11.41 -50.89
CA GLU A 520 3.55 -10.56 -50.55
C GLU A 520 2.65 -11.32 -49.54
N PRO A 521 1.70 -10.68 -48.82
CA PRO A 521 1.41 -9.24 -48.71
C PRO A 521 1.24 -8.73 -47.26
N ALA A 522 1.24 -7.41 -47.14
CA ALA A 522 0.63 -6.70 -46.02
C ALA A 522 -0.89 -7.01 -45.97
N GLY A 523 -1.33 -7.65 -44.89
CA GLY A 523 -2.73 -7.87 -44.57
C GLY A 523 -3.29 -6.72 -43.74
N GLU A 524 -4.17 -5.94 -44.34
CA GLU A 524 -4.99 -4.92 -43.69
C GLU A 524 -6.21 -5.58 -43.00
N LEU A 525 -6.60 -5.01 -41.84
CA LEU A 525 -7.88 -5.12 -41.11
C LEU A 525 -7.94 -6.00 -39.84
N ASP A 526 -7.31 -5.55 -38.73
CA ASP A 526 -7.73 -5.92 -37.36
C ASP A 526 -7.37 -4.83 -36.31
N GLY A 527 -7.89 -3.61 -36.50
CA GLY A 527 -7.52 -2.44 -35.68
C GLY A 527 -8.39 -2.23 -34.40
N PRO A 528 -7.84 -1.66 -33.31
CA PRO A 528 -8.53 -1.32 -32.05
C PRO A 528 -9.85 -0.50 -32.19
N LEU A 529 -10.00 0.28 -33.27
CA LEU A 529 -11.23 1.01 -33.59
C LEU A 529 -12.42 0.08 -33.91
N ARG A 530 -12.17 -1.08 -34.53
CA ARG A 530 -13.19 -2.09 -34.81
C ARG A 530 -13.62 -2.80 -33.53
N GLU A 531 -12.67 -3.08 -32.63
CA GLU A 531 -12.93 -3.65 -31.31
C GLU A 531 -13.80 -2.71 -30.45
N LEU A 532 -13.52 -1.40 -30.44
CA LEU A 532 -14.39 -0.40 -29.79
C LEU A 532 -15.81 -0.41 -30.35
N ASN A 533 -15.97 -0.52 -31.68
CA ASN A 533 -17.28 -0.57 -32.32
C ASN A 533 -18.04 -1.87 -32.00
N SER A 534 -17.33 -2.97 -31.75
CA SER A 534 -17.89 -4.29 -31.40
C SER A 534 -18.43 -4.39 -29.97
N LEU A 535 -18.06 -3.47 -29.06
CA LEU A 535 -18.59 -3.46 -27.69
C LEU A 535 -20.12 -3.34 -27.69
N ILE A 536 -20.80 -4.00 -26.76
CA ILE A 536 -22.27 -3.95 -26.68
C ILE A 536 -22.70 -2.58 -26.16
N GLY A 537 -23.66 -1.96 -26.83
CA GLY A 537 -24.23 -0.67 -26.42
C GLY A 537 -23.29 0.52 -26.58
N LEU A 538 -23.37 1.47 -25.63
CA LEU A 538 -22.50 2.65 -25.51
C LEU A 538 -22.48 3.57 -26.75
N LYS A 539 -23.62 3.70 -27.44
CA LYS A 539 -23.71 4.47 -28.70
C LYS A 539 -23.22 5.92 -28.55
N GLY A 540 -23.57 6.60 -27.46
CA GLY A 540 -23.12 7.96 -27.16
C GLY A 540 -21.60 8.04 -26.95
N VAL A 541 -21.05 7.18 -26.08
CA VAL A 541 -19.60 7.08 -25.82
C VAL A 541 -18.82 6.80 -27.10
N LYS A 542 -19.28 5.86 -27.94
CA LYS A 542 -18.63 5.55 -29.22
C LYS A 542 -18.60 6.76 -30.16
N GLN A 543 -19.68 7.53 -30.22
CA GLN A 543 -19.75 8.74 -31.02
C GLN A 543 -18.80 9.83 -30.49
N GLU A 544 -18.74 10.05 -29.19
CA GLU A 544 -17.84 11.03 -28.56
C GLU A 544 -16.37 10.66 -28.74
N VAL A 545 -16.01 9.40 -28.50
CA VAL A 545 -14.65 8.89 -28.71
C VAL A 545 -14.26 8.97 -30.19
N THR A 546 -15.16 8.63 -31.11
CA THR A 546 -14.90 8.77 -32.56
C THR A 546 -14.75 10.24 -32.97
N ALA A 547 -15.55 11.15 -32.41
CA ALA A 547 -15.45 12.58 -32.67
C ALA A 547 -14.12 13.15 -32.14
N LEU A 548 -13.66 12.70 -30.97
CA LEU A 548 -12.33 13.02 -30.43
C LEU A 548 -11.21 12.58 -31.35
N ILE A 549 -11.28 11.35 -31.85
CA ILE A 549 -10.29 10.80 -32.78
C ILE A 549 -10.24 11.62 -34.08
N ASN A 550 -11.40 11.95 -34.66
CA ASN A 550 -11.48 12.73 -35.90
C ASN A 550 -10.93 14.15 -35.73
N LEU A 551 -11.17 14.76 -34.57
CA LEU A 551 -10.65 16.07 -34.21
C LEU A 551 -9.12 16.06 -34.13
N ILE A 552 -8.52 15.03 -33.52
CA ILE A 552 -7.06 14.89 -33.40
C ILE A 552 -6.43 14.59 -34.78
N LYS A 553 -7.07 13.76 -35.61
CA LYS A 553 -6.63 13.54 -36.99
C LYS A 553 -6.59 14.84 -37.79
N MET A 554 -7.64 15.66 -37.70
CA MET A 554 -7.69 16.95 -38.40
C MET A 554 -6.66 17.95 -37.87
N ALA A 555 -6.33 17.89 -36.57
CA ALA A 555 -5.26 18.67 -35.96
C ALA A 555 -3.88 18.33 -36.55
N GLN A 556 -3.56 17.03 -36.71
CA GLN A 556 -2.31 16.59 -37.33
C GLN A 556 -2.20 17.04 -38.79
N VAL A 557 -3.28 16.97 -39.56
CA VAL A 557 -3.31 17.43 -40.96
C VAL A 557 -3.04 18.94 -41.05
N ARG A 558 -3.63 19.75 -40.16
CA ARG A 558 -3.38 21.20 -40.10
C ARG A 558 -1.93 21.52 -39.72
N GLN A 559 -1.34 20.76 -38.80
CA GLN A 559 0.06 20.90 -38.41
C GLN A 559 1.01 20.58 -39.58
N GLN A 560 0.73 19.54 -40.36
CA GLN A 560 1.47 19.22 -41.59
C GLN A 560 1.36 20.32 -42.66
N MET A 561 0.26 21.06 -42.66
CA MET A 561 0.04 22.22 -43.54
C MET A 561 0.59 23.54 -42.97
N GLY A 562 1.24 23.52 -41.80
CA GLY A 562 1.82 24.71 -41.16
C GLY A 562 0.79 25.72 -40.63
N LEU A 563 -0.48 25.31 -40.47
CA LEU A 563 -1.54 26.18 -39.94
C LEU A 563 -1.52 26.22 -38.40
N PRO A 564 -1.79 27.38 -37.78
CA PRO A 564 -1.83 27.47 -36.32
C PRO A 564 -2.94 26.59 -35.74
N MET A 565 -2.57 25.89 -34.67
CA MET A 565 -3.42 24.94 -33.98
C MET A 565 -3.96 25.56 -32.69
N PRO A 566 -5.28 25.45 -32.41
CA PRO A 566 -5.80 25.77 -31.09
C PRO A 566 -5.14 24.84 -30.04
N PRO A 567 -4.80 25.33 -28.85
CA PRO A 567 -4.32 24.49 -27.76
C PRO A 567 -5.47 23.59 -27.31
N MET A 568 -5.27 22.27 -27.39
CA MET A 568 -6.29 21.26 -27.07
C MET A 568 -5.75 20.35 -25.98
N SER A 569 -6.46 20.26 -24.86
CA SER A 569 -6.15 19.24 -23.87
C SER A 569 -6.58 17.86 -24.37
N ARG A 570 -5.75 16.84 -24.10
CA ARG A 570 -5.99 15.43 -24.44
C ARG A 570 -6.53 14.63 -23.24
N HIS A 571 -6.64 15.24 -22.08
CA HIS A 571 -7.11 14.58 -20.85
C HIS A 571 -8.63 14.54 -20.80
N LEU A 572 -9.20 13.42 -20.35
CA LEU A 572 -10.64 13.13 -20.39
C LEU A 572 -11.18 12.78 -19.00
N VAL A 573 -12.46 13.07 -18.79
CA VAL A 573 -13.21 12.62 -17.61
C VAL A 573 -14.19 11.55 -18.05
N PHE A 574 -14.15 10.36 -17.43
CA PHE A 574 -15.10 9.29 -17.67
C PHE A 574 -16.09 9.23 -16.51
N ALA A 575 -17.27 9.81 -16.72
CA ALA A 575 -18.30 9.92 -15.69
C ALA A 575 -19.37 8.83 -15.87
N GLY A 576 -19.88 8.28 -14.77
CA GLY A 576 -21.09 7.46 -14.78
C GLY A 576 -21.05 6.26 -13.83
N PRO A 577 -22.10 5.42 -13.81
CA PRO A 577 -22.21 4.32 -12.85
C PRO A 577 -21.15 3.23 -13.03
N PRO A 578 -20.82 2.44 -11.99
CA PRO A 578 -19.82 1.38 -12.05
C PRO A 578 -20.25 0.26 -13.00
N GLY A 579 -19.27 -0.42 -13.60
CA GLY A 579 -19.52 -1.58 -14.48
C GLY A 579 -20.10 -1.23 -15.86
N THR A 580 -20.05 0.04 -16.27
CA THR A 580 -20.46 0.52 -17.60
C THR A 580 -19.37 0.42 -18.67
N GLY A 581 -18.19 -0.15 -18.35
CA GLY A 581 -17.12 -0.41 -19.33
C GLY A 581 -16.07 0.70 -19.48
N LYS A 582 -16.00 1.67 -18.54
CA LYS A 582 -15.03 2.78 -18.54
C LYS A 582 -13.57 2.35 -18.75
N THR A 583 -13.08 1.42 -17.92
CA THR A 583 -11.70 0.89 -18.02
C THR A 583 -11.43 0.20 -19.36
N THR A 584 -12.42 -0.53 -19.90
CA THR A 584 -12.30 -1.20 -21.20
C THR A 584 -12.17 -0.19 -22.34
N VAL A 585 -13.02 0.85 -22.34
CA VAL A 585 -12.99 1.91 -23.36
C VAL A 585 -11.71 2.73 -23.25
N ALA A 586 -11.21 3.01 -22.05
CA ALA A 586 -9.96 3.73 -21.83
C ALA A 586 -8.76 3.00 -22.44
N ARG A 587 -8.69 1.67 -22.27
CA ARG A 587 -7.65 0.82 -22.85
C ARG A 587 -7.67 0.87 -24.38
N LEU A 588 -8.86 0.69 -24.97
CA LEU A 588 -9.02 0.76 -26.43
C LEU A 588 -8.68 2.13 -26.98
N TYR A 589 -9.05 3.20 -26.28
CA TYR A 589 -8.72 4.57 -26.67
C TYR A 589 -7.20 4.79 -26.74
N GLY A 590 -6.44 4.28 -25.77
CA GLY A 590 -4.97 4.31 -25.78
C GLY A 590 -4.37 3.60 -27.00
N SER A 591 -4.85 2.39 -27.31
CA SER A 591 -4.41 1.62 -28.47
C SER A 591 -4.69 2.35 -29.79
N VAL A 592 -5.87 2.98 -29.92
CA VAL A 592 -6.21 3.77 -31.11
C VAL A 592 -5.28 4.97 -31.28
N LEU A 593 -4.96 5.69 -30.20
CA LEU A 593 -4.06 6.84 -30.28
C LEU A 593 -2.62 6.45 -30.66
N ALA A 594 -2.16 5.26 -30.26
CA ALA A 594 -0.87 4.74 -30.69
C ALA A 594 -0.84 4.34 -32.17
N GLU A 595 -1.89 3.70 -32.67
CA GLU A 595 -2.04 3.37 -34.09
C GLU A 595 -2.03 4.62 -34.97
N LEU A 596 -2.56 5.73 -34.47
CA LEU A 596 -2.56 7.04 -35.14
C LEU A 596 -1.26 7.83 -34.96
N GLY A 597 -0.24 7.24 -34.32
CA GLY A 597 1.07 7.87 -34.09
C GLY A 597 1.02 9.07 -33.14
N ILE A 598 -0.04 9.21 -32.34
CA ILE A 598 -0.20 10.31 -31.37
C ILE A 598 0.50 9.95 -30.06
N LEU A 599 0.41 8.68 -29.65
CA LEU A 599 1.12 8.12 -28.51
C LEU A 599 2.17 7.12 -29.02
N SER A 600 3.31 7.01 -28.33
CA SER A 600 4.39 6.11 -28.77
C SER A 600 4.11 4.63 -28.50
N LYS A 601 3.23 4.30 -27.54
CA LYS A 601 2.99 2.91 -27.08
C LYS A 601 1.50 2.58 -26.86
N GLY A 602 0.68 3.52 -26.40
CA GLY A 602 -0.78 3.34 -26.23
C GLY A 602 -1.19 2.41 -25.09
N HIS A 603 -0.26 1.95 -24.26
CA HIS A 603 -0.54 1.11 -23.09
C HIS A 603 -1.31 1.90 -22.03
N MET A 604 -2.14 1.21 -21.24
CA MET A 604 -2.90 1.82 -20.15
C MET A 604 -2.35 1.37 -18.80
N VAL A 605 -2.07 2.33 -17.93
CA VAL A 605 -1.75 2.12 -16.50
C VAL A 605 -2.99 2.48 -15.70
N GLU A 606 -3.54 1.51 -14.97
CA GLU A 606 -4.70 1.69 -14.08
C GLU A 606 -4.23 2.03 -12.67
N ALA A 607 -4.93 2.97 -12.02
CA ALA A 607 -4.56 3.54 -10.73
C ALA A 607 -5.80 3.84 -9.88
N ALA A 608 -5.72 3.64 -8.58
CA ALA A 608 -6.69 4.11 -7.60
C ALA A 608 -6.03 5.06 -6.59
N ARG A 609 -6.81 5.64 -5.65
CA ARG A 609 -6.27 6.48 -4.57
C ARG A 609 -5.12 5.83 -3.82
N ALA A 610 -5.22 4.53 -3.51
CA ALA A 610 -4.17 3.82 -2.79
C ALA A 610 -2.85 3.74 -3.57
N ASP A 611 -2.89 3.82 -4.90
CA ASP A 611 -1.71 3.79 -5.77
C ASP A 611 -1.09 5.16 -5.97
N LEU A 612 -1.87 6.22 -5.84
CA LEU A 612 -1.42 7.61 -5.97
C LEU A 612 -0.98 8.20 -4.63
N VAL A 613 -1.66 7.83 -3.54
CA VAL A 613 -1.45 8.36 -2.20
C VAL A 613 -0.46 7.51 -1.41
N GLY A 614 0.55 8.17 -0.82
CA GLY A 614 1.54 7.55 0.03
C GLY A 614 1.05 7.39 1.48
N GLN A 615 1.64 6.46 2.22
CA GLN A 615 1.34 6.24 3.65
C GLN A 615 2.08 7.22 4.58
N TYR A 616 2.98 8.04 4.00
CA TYR A 616 3.91 8.91 4.71
C TYR A 616 3.93 10.30 4.07
N ILE A 617 4.24 11.33 4.85
CA ILE A 617 4.28 12.72 4.39
C ILE A 617 5.34 12.93 3.30
N GLY A 618 4.97 13.58 2.19
CA GLY A 618 5.86 13.89 1.07
C GLY A 618 6.12 12.75 0.07
N SER A 619 5.55 11.57 0.32
CA SER A 619 5.68 10.42 -0.56
C SER A 619 4.63 10.36 -1.67
N THR A 620 3.56 11.14 -1.52
CA THR A 620 2.40 11.11 -2.41
C THR A 620 2.70 11.76 -3.76
N ALA A 621 3.40 12.90 -3.79
CA ALA A 621 3.83 13.51 -5.05
C ALA A 621 4.75 12.58 -5.86
N ILE A 622 5.64 11.84 -5.19
CA ILE A 622 6.56 10.89 -5.83
C ILE A 622 5.78 9.73 -6.43
N LYS A 623 4.95 9.09 -5.62
CA LYS A 623 4.16 7.92 -6.02
C LYS A 623 3.26 8.25 -7.21
N THR A 624 2.65 9.44 -7.19
CA THR A 624 1.88 9.97 -8.32
C THR A 624 2.76 10.19 -9.55
N THR A 625 3.93 10.81 -9.40
CA THR A 625 4.86 11.08 -10.50
C THR A 625 5.41 9.79 -11.13
N GLU A 626 5.77 8.78 -10.33
CA GLU A 626 6.23 7.48 -10.83
C GLU A 626 5.14 6.78 -11.64
N LEU A 627 3.90 6.82 -11.14
CA LEU A 627 2.76 6.22 -11.81
C LEU A 627 2.46 6.91 -13.14
N VAL A 628 2.53 8.25 -13.16
CA VAL A 628 2.43 9.03 -14.41
C VAL A 628 3.59 8.71 -15.36
N THR A 629 4.81 8.55 -14.85
CA THR A 629 5.99 8.22 -15.66
C THR A 629 5.85 6.85 -16.32
N LYS A 630 5.28 5.86 -15.62
CA LYS A 630 4.93 4.55 -16.19
C LYS A 630 3.90 4.67 -17.32
N ALA A 631 3.03 5.67 -17.27
CA ALA A 631 1.99 5.91 -18.27
C ALA A 631 2.45 6.79 -19.45
N LEU A 632 3.68 7.33 -19.45
CA LEU A 632 4.21 8.13 -20.56
C LEU A 632 4.26 7.32 -21.86
N GLY A 633 3.84 7.95 -22.95
CA GLY A 633 3.62 7.29 -24.24
C GLY A 633 2.33 6.48 -24.30
N GLY A 634 1.46 6.59 -23.28
CA GLY A 634 0.24 5.81 -23.08
C GLY A 634 -0.86 6.58 -22.34
N VAL A 635 -1.73 5.84 -21.65
CA VAL A 635 -2.88 6.37 -20.89
C VAL A 635 -2.72 6.07 -19.41
N LEU A 636 -2.80 7.10 -18.56
CA LEU A 636 -3.01 6.93 -17.12
C LEU A 636 -4.51 6.96 -16.83
N PHE A 637 -5.07 5.85 -16.38
CA PHE A 637 -6.47 5.73 -15.98
C PHE A 637 -6.59 5.72 -14.45
N ILE A 638 -7.26 6.71 -13.88
CA ILE A 638 -7.44 6.84 -12.42
C ILE A 638 -8.91 6.55 -12.09
N ASP A 639 -9.17 5.43 -11.43
CA ASP A 639 -10.51 5.05 -10.99
C ASP A 639 -10.88 5.70 -9.64
N GLU A 640 -12.16 6.04 -9.51
CA GLU A 640 -12.74 6.77 -8.36
C GLU A 640 -11.91 8.01 -7.96
N ALA A 641 -11.51 8.82 -8.95
CA ALA A 641 -10.53 9.91 -8.79
C ALA A 641 -10.96 10.98 -7.76
N TYR A 642 -12.27 11.22 -7.60
CA TYR A 642 -12.81 12.13 -6.58
C TYR A 642 -12.40 11.76 -5.15
N THR A 643 -12.04 10.50 -4.90
CA THR A 643 -11.54 10.08 -3.59
C THR A 643 -10.25 10.80 -3.23
N LEU A 644 -9.47 11.32 -4.20
CA LEU A 644 -8.26 12.10 -3.97
C LEU A 644 -8.57 13.44 -3.28
N SER A 645 -9.67 14.12 -3.61
CA SER A 645 -10.05 15.41 -3.01
C SER A 645 -10.89 15.28 -1.73
N SER A 646 -11.29 14.06 -1.34
CA SER A 646 -12.23 13.80 -0.22
C SER A 646 -11.63 13.86 1.20
N GLY A 647 -10.45 14.48 1.38
CA GLY A 647 -9.59 14.30 2.57
C GLY A 647 -9.74 15.26 3.75
N THR A 648 -10.59 16.29 3.71
CA THR A 648 -10.56 17.38 4.70
C THR A 648 -11.30 17.12 6.02
N GLY A 649 -11.53 15.86 6.43
CA GLY A 649 -12.38 15.53 7.58
C GLY A 649 -11.96 14.29 8.38
N GLY A 650 -10.84 14.36 9.10
CA GLY A 650 -10.47 13.41 10.14
C GLY A 650 -8.96 13.18 10.28
N ALA A 651 -8.42 13.43 11.47
CA ALA A 651 -7.12 12.99 12.00
C ALA A 651 -6.18 12.25 11.00
N GLY A 652 -5.41 13.01 10.22
CA GLY A 652 -4.32 12.55 9.35
C GLY A 652 -3.88 13.62 8.33
N PRO A 653 -2.64 13.61 7.78
CA PRO A 653 -2.16 14.69 6.90
C PRO A 653 -2.74 14.64 5.45
N ASP A 654 -2.80 15.80 4.79
CA ASP A 654 -3.44 16.13 3.49
C ASP A 654 -2.85 15.46 2.22
N PHE A 655 -2.63 14.15 2.24
CA PHE A 655 -1.95 13.47 1.14
C PHE A 655 -2.72 13.45 -0.19
N GLY A 656 -4.05 13.49 -0.16
CA GLY A 656 -4.86 13.46 -1.38
C GLY A 656 -4.66 14.67 -2.28
N GLN A 657 -4.50 15.85 -1.69
CA GLN A 657 -4.30 17.10 -2.42
C GLN A 657 -2.89 17.14 -3.06
N GLU A 658 -1.89 16.64 -2.34
CA GLU A 658 -0.52 16.51 -2.83
C GLU A 658 -0.43 15.66 -4.11
N ALA A 659 -1.27 14.62 -4.24
CA ALA A 659 -1.34 13.78 -5.44
C ALA A 659 -1.90 14.57 -6.62
N ILE A 660 -2.96 15.35 -6.38
CA ILE A 660 -3.62 16.15 -7.43
C ILE A 660 -2.65 17.19 -7.98
N ASP A 661 -1.91 17.88 -7.12
CA ASP A 661 -0.96 18.91 -7.53
C ASP A 661 0.20 18.33 -8.34
N ALA A 662 0.74 17.17 -7.93
CA ALA A 662 1.77 16.46 -8.67
C ALA A 662 1.26 15.97 -10.05
N LEU A 663 0.05 15.44 -10.10
CA LEU A 663 -0.58 14.99 -11.36
C LEU A 663 -0.76 16.16 -12.34
N MET A 664 -1.28 17.30 -11.88
CA MET A 664 -1.49 18.48 -12.73
C MET A 664 -0.20 19.04 -13.33
N LYS A 665 0.89 19.00 -12.56
CA LYS A 665 2.22 19.40 -13.04
C LYS A 665 2.68 18.47 -14.16
N MET A 666 2.61 17.16 -13.95
CA MET A 666 3.03 16.17 -14.96
C MET A 666 2.16 16.21 -16.22
N MET A 667 0.86 16.49 -16.09
CA MET A 667 -0.03 16.70 -17.23
C MET A 667 0.39 17.89 -18.11
N GLU A 668 0.92 18.95 -17.50
CA GLU A 668 1.44 20.10 -18.26
C GLU A 668 2.78 19.78 -18.92
N ASP A 669 3.71 19.22 -18.15
CA ASP A 669 5.07 18.94 -18.59
C ASP A 669 5.09 17.90 -19.73
N HIS A 670 4.13 16.96 -19.76
CA HIS A 670 4.07 15.84 -20.71
C HIS A 670 2.80 15.83 -21.59
N ARG A 671 2.21 17.00 -21.85
CA ARG A 671 0.93 17.15 -22.58
C ARG A 671 0.86 16.48 -23.96
N ASP A 672 2.01 16.29 -24.62
CA ASP A 672 2.09 15.76 -25.99
C ASP A 672 2.29 14.25 -26.06
N GLU A 673 2.65 13.60 -24.94
CA GLU A 673 2.97 12.17 -24.85
C GLU A 673 2.18 11.42 -23.77
N LEU A 674 1.32 12.11 -23.01
CA LEU A 674 0.50 11.53 -21.95
C LEU A 674 -0.97 11.86 -22.14
N VAL A 675 -1.82 10.84 -22.00
CA VAL A 675 -3.26 11.01 -21.80
C VAL A 675 -3.61 10.60 -20.38
N VAL A 676 -4.37 11.44 -19.68
CA VAL A 676 -4.87 11.14 -18.33
C VAL A 676 -6.38 11.06 -18.42
N ILE A 677 -6.94 9.94 -17.96
CA ILE A 677 -8.37 9.70 -17.88
C ILE A 677 -8.73 9.52 -16.41
N VAL A 678 -9.52 10.43 -15.87
CA VAL A 678 -10.06 10.32 -14.51
C VAL A 678 -11.48 9.79 -14.57
N ALA A 679 -11.79 8.78 -13.76
CA ALA A 679 -13.08 8.11 -13.76
C ALA A 679 -13.75 8.16 -12.39
N GLY A 680 -15.09 8.17 -12.40
CA GLY A 680 -15.89 8.15 -11.18
C GLY A 680 -17.38 8.40 -11.44
N TYR A 681 -18.15 8.52 -10.36
CA TYR A 681 -19.57 8.90 -10.43
C TYR A 681 -19.74 10.33 -10.92
N SER A 682 -20.72 10.58 -11.80
CA SER A 682 -20.92 11.87 -12.47
C SER A 682 -20.98 13.06 -11.49
N GLU A 683 -21.83 12.97 -10.46
CA GLU A 683 -21.98 14.03 -9.45
C GLU A 683 -20.70 14.29 -8.63
N LEU A 684 -19.88 13.25 -8.39
CA LEU A 684 -18.64 13.39 -7.63
C LEU A 684 -17.49 13.89 -8.49
N MET A 685 -17.51 13.58 -9.79
CA MET A 685 -16.54 14.08 -10.75
C MET A 685 -16.71 15.57 -11.03
N GLU A 686 -17.95 16.08 -11.06
CA GLU A 686 -18.19 17.53 -11.12
C GLU A 686 -17.56 18.25 -9.92
N ARG A 687 -17.84 17.78 -8.69
CA ARG A 687 -17.24 18.33 -7.47
C ARG A 687 -15.70 18.21 -7.43
N PHE A 688 -15.17 17.10 -7.97
CA PHE A 688 -13.73 16.89 -8.08
C PHE A 688 -13.08 17.91 -9.02
N LEU A 689 -13.70 18.22 -10.16
CA LEU A 689 -13.21 19.25 -11.08
C LEU A 689 -13.35 20.66 -10.51
N GLU A 690 -14.41 20.93 -9.74
CA GLU A 690 -14.63 22.21 -9.06
C GLU A 690 -13.66 22.44 -7.89
N SER A 691 -13.14 21.38 -7.29
CA SER A 691 -12.22 21.47 -6.15
C SER A 691 -10.89 22.16 -6.45
N ASN A 692 -10.48 22.21 -7.74
CA ASN A 692 -9.26 22.89 -8.16
C ASN A 692 -9.41 23.51 -9.56
N PRO A 693 -9.26 24.84 -9.71
CA PRO A 693 -9.34 25.52 -11.00
C PRO A 693 -8.38 24.97 -12.07
N GLY A 694 -7.22 24.44 -11.66
CA GLY A 694 -6.25 23.81 -12.55
C GLY A 694 -6.80 22.56 -13.23
N MET A 695 -7.63 21.79 -12.53
CA MET A 695 -8.26 20.58 -13.08
C MET A 695 -9.31 20.90 -14.14
N ALA A 696 -10.20 21.87 -13.87
CA ALA A 696 -11.21 22.29 -14.84
C ALA A 696 -10.60 22.81 -16.15
N SER A 697 -9.41 23.44 -16.09
CA SER A 697 -8.69 23.91 -17.28
C SER A 697 -8.07 22.78 -18.11
N ARG A 698 -7.66 21.67 -17.48
CA ARG A 698 -6.95 20.55 -18.11
C ARG A 698 -7.90 19.41 -18.51
N PHE A 699 -9.02 19.22 -17.82
CA PHE A 699 -10.02 18.23 -18.15
C PHE A 699 -11.21 18.87 -18.86
N THR A 700 -10.99 19.25 -20.13
CA THR A 700 -11.97 20.05 -20.91
C THR A 700 -13.18 19.26 -21.43
N ARG A 701 -13.14 17.92 -21.35
CA ARG A 701 -14.19 17.05 -21.91
C ARG A 701 -14.53 15.90 -20.98
N THR A 702 -15.82 15.70 -20.81
CA THR A 702 -16.41 14.59 -20.06
C THR A 702 -17.14 13.66 -21.02
N VAL A 703 -16.86 12.36 -20.90
CA VAL A 703 -17.55 11.28 -21.60
C VAL A 703 -18.48 10.60 -20.61
N GLU A 704 -19.78 10.68 -20.88
CA GLU A 704 -20.82 10.16 -19.97
C GLU A 704 -21.15 8.70 -20.32
N PHE A 705 -21.01 7.82 -19.33
CA PHE A 705 -21.33 6.40 -19.43
C PHE A 705 -22.66 6.13 -18.73
N PRO A 706 -23.79 6.07 -19.47
CA PRO A 706 -25.09 5.78 -18.87
C PRO A 706 -25.18 4.31 -18.41
N ASN A 707 -26.17 4.03 -17.56
CA ASN A 707 -26.55 2.65 -17.27
C ASN A 707 -26.92 1.92 -18.58
N TYR A 708 -26.54 0.65 -18.70
CA TYR A 708 -26.98 -0.19 -19.80
C TYR A 708 -28.51 -0.36 -19.76
N SER A 709 -29.12 -0.34 -20.93
CA SER A 709 -30.50 -0.75 -21.11
C SER A 709 -30.69 -2.23 -20.77
N VAL A 710 -31.94 -2.63 -20.54
CA VAL A 710 -32.28 -4.04 -20.26
C VAL A 710 -31.81 -4.96 -21.38
N ASP A 711 -32.03 -4.57 -22.64
CA ASP A 711 -31.59 -5.35 -23.81
C ASP A 711 -30.06 -5.53 -23.86
N GLU A 712 -29.30 -4.48 -23.54
CA GLU A 712 -27.85 -4.55 -23.49
C GLU A 712 -27.37 -5.45 -22.34
N LEU A 713 -27.99 -5.39 -21.15
CA LEU A 713 -27.65 -6.26 -20.01
C LEU A 713 -27.96 -7.73 -20.27
N VAL A 714 -29.10 -8.02 -20.93
CA VAL A 714 -29.44 -9.37 -21.38
C VAL A 714 -28.39 -9.85 -22.38
N THR A 715 -28.03 -9.03 -23.38
CA THR A 715 -27.00 -9.38 -24.38
C THR A 715 -25.63 -9.64 -23.74
N ILE A 716 -25.23 -8.82 -22.76
CA ILE A 716 -23.98 -9.00 -22.01
C ILE A 716 -24.00 -10.35 -21.26
N THR A 717 -25.11 -10.68 -20.61
CA THR A 717 -25.26 -11.93 -19.86
C THR A 717 -25.26 -13.14 -20.79
N SER A 718 -25.97 -13.07 -21.92
CA SER A 718 -25.97 -14.13 -22.94
C SER A 718 -24.58 -14.36 -23.54
N ASN A 719 -23.81 -13.31 -23.79
CA ASN A 719 -22.44 -13.44 -24.29
C ASN A 719 -21.48 -14.03 -23.25
N LEU A 720 -21.70 -13.76 -21.96
CA LEU A 720 -20.97 -14.43 -20.87
C LEU A 720 -21.29 -15.93 -20.85
N CYS A 721 -22.56 -16.31 -20.93
CA CYS A 721 -22.96 -17.71 -21.03
C CYS A 721 -22.28 -18.41 -22.21
N GLY A 722 -22.37 -17.84 -23.42
CA GLY A 722 -21.76 -18.42 -24.62
C GLY A 722 -20.24 -18.54 -24.54
N LYS A 723 -19.54 -17.55 -23.96
CA LYS A 723 -18.08 -17.61 -23.75
C LYS A 723 -17.66 -18.75 -22.82
N HIS A 724 -18.52 -19.12 -21.88
CA HIS A 724 -18.31 -20.19 -20.92
C HIS A 724 -18.99 -21.51 -21.34
N TYR A 725 -19.37 -21.66 -22.61
CA TYR A 725 -20.01 -22.85 -23.18
C TYR A 725 -21.37 -23.21 -22.57
N TYR A 726 -22.10 -22.22 -22.02
CA TYR A 726 -23.48 -22.35 -21.58
C TYR A 726 -24.47 -21.82 -22.63
N GLU A 727 -25.53 -22.59 -22.87
CA GLU A 727 -26.70 -22.19 -23.66
C GLU A 727 -27.83 -21.74 -22.72
N LEU A 728 -28.38 -20.55 -22.97
CA LEU A 728 -29.61 -20.09 -22.31
C LEU A 728 -30.82 -20.65 -23.08
N THR A 729 -31.78 -21.21 -22.37
CA THR A 729 -33.08 -21.55 -22.99
C THR A 729 -33.94 -20.28 -23.15
N ASP A 730 -34.94 -20.32 -24.03
CA ASP A 730 -35.78 -19.15 -24.34
C ASP A 730 -36.47 -18.58 -23.09
N ASP A 731 -36.95 -19.47 -22.20
CA ASP A 731 -37.53 -19.10 -20.90
C ASP A 731 -36.51 -18.45 -19.95
N ALA A 732 -35.23 -18.84 -20.02
CA ALA A 732 -34.17 -18.21 -19.24
C ALA A 732 -33.87 -16.78 -19.73
N VAL A 733 -33.91 -16.56 -21.04
CA VAL A 733 -33.73 -15.21 -21.64
C VAL A 733 -34.88 -14.28 -21.25
N ASP A 734 -36.12 -14.78 -21.25
CA ASP A 734 -37.29 -14.04 -20.79
C ASP A 734 -37.21 -13.70 -19.30
N ALA A 735 -36.79 -14.66 -18.47
CA ALA A 735 -36.58 -14.44 -17.03
C ALA A 735 -35.47 -13.39 -16.77
N LEU A 736 -34.38 -13.42 -17.55
CA LEU A 736 -33.29 -12.44 -17.47
C LEU A 736 -33.79 -11.03 -17.80
N ARG A 737 -34.63 -10.90 -18.82
CA ARG A 737 -35.25 -9.63 -19.20
C ARG A 737 -36.16 -9.09 -18.09
N ASP A 738 -36.94 -9.95 -17.44
CA ASP A 738 -37.80 -9.57 -16.31
C ASP A 738 -36.97 -9.10 -15.12
N TYR A 739 -35.93 -9.86 -14.73
CA TYR A 739 -35.02 -9.51 -13.65
C TYR A 739 -34.40 -8.13 -13.86
N PHE A 740 -33.80 -7.89 -15.03
CA PHE A 740 -33.20 -6.59 -15.33
C PHE A 740 -34.22 -5.49 -15.50
N THR A 741 -35.48 -5.78 -15.79
CA THR A 741 -36.54 -4.75 -15.81
C THR A 741 -36.87 -4.28 -14.40
N ARG A 742 -36.99 -5.22 -13.45
CA ARG A 742 -37.39 -4.95 -12.05
C ARG A 742 -36.29 -4.30 -11.21
N ILE A 743 -35.02 -4.59 -11.48
CA ILE A 743 -33.92 -4.06 -10.67
C ILE A 743 -33.76 -2.52 -10.83
N PRO A 744 -33.68 -1.74 -9.72
CA PRO A 744 -33.49 -0.29 -9.78
C PRO A 744 -32.12 0.08 -10.37
N LYS A 745 -32.12 0.93 -11.39
CA LYS A 745 -30.91 1.39 -12.11
C LYS A 745 -30.57 2.83 -11.72
N ASN A 746 -30.26 3.06 -10.45
CA ASN A 746 -29.80 4.36 -9.97
C ASN A 746 -28.36 4.64 -10.43
N SER A 747 -27.81 5.80 -10.08
CA SER A 747 -26.44 6.23 -10.44
C SER A 747 -25.33 5.35 -9.85
N THR A 748 -25.66 4.47 -8.90
CA THR A 748 -24.71 3.51 -8.28
C THR A 748 -24.86 2.09 -8.80
N PHE A 749 -25.76 1.85 -9.76
CA PHE A 749 -26.02 0.52 -10.29
C PHE A 749 -24.78 -0.10 -10.94
N GLY A 750 -24.50 -1.37 -10.63
CA GLY A 750 -23.25 -2.05 -11.00
C GLY A 750 -23.17 -2.56 -12.45
N ASN A 751 -24.23 -2.42 -13.26
CA ASN A 751 -24.24 -2.73 -14.70
C ASN A 751 -23.62 -4.09 -15.04
N GLY A 752 -22.52 -4.14 -15.81
CA GLY A 752 -21.84 -5.38 -16.19
C GLY A 752 -21.33 -6.21 -14.99
N ARG A 753 -21.08 -5.58 -13.83
CA ARG A 753 -20.78 -6.31 -12.59
C ARG A 753 -22.01 -7.06 -12.07
N VAL A 754 -23.21 -6.49 -12.22
CA VAL A 754 -24.48 -7.17 -11.88
C VAL A 754 -24.74 -8.30 -12.85
N ALA A 755 -24.53 -8.09 -14.16
CA ALA A 755 -24.66 -9.16 -15.16
C ALA A 755 -23.74 -10.36 -14.88
N ARG A 756 -22.48 -10.11 -14.50
CA ARG A 756 -21.54 -11.17 -14.11
C ARG A 756 -21.98 -11.91 -12.84
N LYS A 757 -22.38 -11.17 -11.80
CA LYS A 757 -22.88 -11.79 -10.55
C LYS A 757 -24.11 -12.65 -10.80
N LEU A 758 -25.02 -12.17 -11.65
CA LEU A 758 -26.22 -12.90 -12.02
C LEU A 758 -25.87 -14.20 -12.75
N PHE A 759 -24.92 -14.15 -13.70
CA PHE A 759 -24.40 -15.34 -14.38
C PHE A 759 -23.78 -16.36 -13.39
N GLU A 760 -22.96 -15.91 -12.45
CA GLU A 760 -22.39 -16.77 -11.39
C GLU A 760 -23.48 -17.39 -10.51
N ALA A 761 -24.51 -16.62 -10.15
CA ALA A 761 -25.66 -17.12 -9.40
C ALA A 761 -26.44 -18.19 -10.18
N MET A 762 -26.68 -17.96 -11.48
CA MET A 762 -27.32 -18.95 -12.35
C MET A 762 -26.54 -20.27 -12.39
N ILE A 763 -25.20 -20.22 -12.49
CA ILE A 763 -24.37 -21.44 -12.46
C ILE A 763 -24.51 -22.16 -11.11
N ASN A 764 -24.45 -21.42 -10.00
CA ASN A 764 -24.56 -22.03 -8.66
C ASN A 764 -25.94 -22.65 -8.43
N ASN A 765 -27.00 -22.00 -8.91
CA ASN A 765 -28.37 -22.48 -8.83
C ASN A 765 -28.56 -23.74 -9.69
N GLN A 766 -27.99 -23.74 -10.91
CA GLN A 766 -27.97 -24.90 -11.78
C GLN A 766 -27.22 -26.07 -11.13
N ALA A 767 -26.04 -25.84 -10.56
CA ALA A 767 -25.26 -26.85 -9.87
C ALA A 767 -26.04 -27.45 -8.67
N SER A 768 -26.74 -26.60 -7.91
CA SER A 768 -27.57 -27.03 -6.78
C SER A 768 -28.77 -27.86 -7.25
N ARG A 769 -29.43 -27.43 -8.33
CA ARG A 769 -30.53 -28.17 -8.96
C ARG A 769 -30.09 -29.53 -9.49
N LEU A 770 -28.96 -29.59 -10.20
CA LEU A 770 -28.40 -30.81 -10.77
C LEU A 770 -27.79 -31.74 -9.71
N ALA A 771 -27.36 -31.22 -8.56
CA ALA A 771 -26.92 -32.04 -7.42
C ALA A 771 -28.10 -32.79 -6.77
N LEU A 772 -29.27 -32.17 -6.69
CA LEU A 772 -30.49 -32.77 -6.14
C LEU A 772 -31.18 -33.71 -7.14
N ALA A 773 -31.07 -33.41 -8.44
CA ALA A 773 -31.59 -34.22 -9.53
C ALA A 773 -30.53 -34.34 -10.63
N PRO A 774 -29.69 -35.40 -10.60
CA PRO A 774 -28.63 -35.61 -11.58
C PRO A 774 -29.15 -35.59 -13.02
N PRO A 775 -28.42 -34.96 -13.96
CA PRO A 775 -28.89 -34.78 -15.33
C PRO A 775 -29.06 -36.13 -16.03
N ALA A 776 -30.14 -36.26 -16.81
CA ALA A 776 -30.41 -37.48 -17.58
C ALA A 776 -29.63 -37.52 -18.92
N LYS A 777 -29.12 -36.37 -19.37
CA LYS A 777 -28.36 -36.19 -20.61
C LYS A 777 -27.22 -35.19 -20.40
N ASP A 778 -26.08 -35.43 -21.05
CA ASP A 778 -24.87 -34.61 -20.90
C ASP A 778 -25.06 -33.14 -21.31
N ASN A 779 -26.02 -32.84 -22.20
CA ASN A 779 -26.30 -31.47 -22.63
C ASN A 779 -27.01 -30.62 -21.57
N GLU A 780 -27.55 -31.22 -20.51
CA GLU A 780 -28.18 -30.51 -19.39
C GLU A 780 -27.13 -29.82 -18.50
N LEU A 781 -25.89 -30.30 -18.50
CA LEU A 781 -24.76 -29.67 -17.80
C LEU A 781 -24.43 -28.29 -18.40
N ASN A 782 -24.71 -28.09 -19.69
CA ASN A 782 -24.38 -26.88 -20.42
C ASN A 782 -25.61 -25.98 -20.67
N ARG A 783 -26.76 -26.26 -20.05
CA ARG A 783 -28.01 -25.50 -20.25
C ARG A 783 -28.51 -24.82 -18.98
N LEU A 784 -28.65 -23.50 -19.05
CA LEU A 784 -29.24 -22.67 -18.00
C LEU A 784 -30.70 -22.35 -18.37
N THR A 785 -31.60 -22.57 -17.41
CA THR A 785 -33.05 -22.47 -17.56
C THR A 785 -33.64 -21.37 -16.68
N ALA A 786 -34.93 -21.02 -16.84
CA ALA A 786 -35.57 -20.02 -15.99
C ALA A 786 -35.54 -20.38 -14.48
N LEU A 787 -35.52 -21.67 -14.16
CA LEU A 787 -35.41 -22.16 -12.78
C LEU A 787 -34.09 -21.75 -12.10
N ASP A 788 -33.03 -21.56 -12.88
CA ASP A 788 -31.73 -21.17 -12.36
C ASP A 788 -31.68 -19.66 -12.02
N LEU A 789 -32.68 -18.89 -12.48
CA LEU A 789 -32.85 -17.46 -12.20
C LEU A 789 -33.98 -17.17 -11.20
N ALA A 790 -34.88 -18.12 -10.96
CA ALA A 790 -36.05 -17.94 -10.11
C ALA A 790 -35.72 -17.43 -8.68
N PRO A 791 -34.68 -17.94 -7.99
CA PRO A 791 -34.32 -17.44 -6.66
C PRO A 791 -33.93 -15.95 -6.66
N GLU A 792 -33.32 -15.47 -7.74
CA GLU A 792 -32.89 -14.07 -7.87
C GLU A 792 -34.07 -13.12 -8.14
N LEU A 793 -35.11 -13.60 -8.82
CA LEU A 793 -36.35 -12.86 -9.03
C LEU A 793 -37.16 -12.71 -7.73
N GLU A 794 -37.24 -13.76 -6.91
CA GLU A 794 -37.91 -13.71 -5.60
C GLU A 794 -37.27 -12.69 -4.66
N LEU A 795 -35.95 -12.53 -4.70
CA LEU A 795 -35.22 -11.55 -3.89
C LEU A 795 -35.57 -10.08 -4.25
N LEU A 796 -35.96 -9.80 -5.50
CA LEU A 796 -36.30 -8.45 -5.95
C LEU A 796 -37.70 -7.97 -5.52
N GLU A 797 -38.62 -8.88 -5.22
CA GLU A 797 -40.00 -8.55 -4.81
C GLU A 797 -40.05 -7.86 -3.43
N ASN A 798 -38.92 -7.77 -2.73
CA ASN A 798 -38.80 -7.28 -1.36
C ASN A 798 -38.13 -5.88 -1.19
N LEU A 799 -37.89 -5.07 -2.25
CA LEU A 799 -37.15 -3.77 -2.18
C LEU A 799 -37.97 -2.50 -2.54
N PRO A 800 -37.86 -1.37 -1.78
CA PRO A 800 -38.49 -0.07 -2.10
C PRO A 800 -37.60 0.90 -2.94
N VAL A 801 -38.20 1.82 -3.73
CA VAL A 801 -37.55 2.67 -4.77
C VAL A 801 -37.47 4.18 -4.40
N GLU A 802 -36.36 4.91 -4.66
CA GLU A 802 -36.22 6.38 -4.52
C GLU A 802 -35.64 7.09 -5.79
N GLN A 803 -36.04 8.35 -6.05
CA GLN A 803 -35.79 9.22 -7.24
C GLN A 803 -34.68 10.30 -7.03
N SER A 804 -34.08 10.85 -8.11
CA SER A 804 -32.85 11.68 -8.13
C SER A 804 -33.02 13.20 -8.45
N GLY A 805 -32.23 14.04 -7.75
CA GLY A 805 -31.99 15.49 -7.98
C GLY A 805 -31.93 16.31 -6.66
N GLN A 806 -30.77 16.83 -6.24
CA GLN A 806 -30.65 17.64 -5.00
C GLN A 806 -31.19 19.08 -5.22
N PRO A 807 -32.20 19.55 -4.45
CA PRO A 807 -32.77 20.90 -4.58
C PRO A 807 -31.89 21.99 -3.95
N ASP A 808 -31.89 23.18 -4.55
CA ASP A 808 -31.20 24.39 -4.06
C ASP A 808 -31.80 24.92 -2.74
N VAL A 809 -30.97 25.20 -1.73
CA VAL A 809 -31.35 25.70 -0.39
C VAL A 809 -31.98 27.09 -0.46
N ALA A 810 -31.55 27.94 -1.41
CA ALA A 810 -32.06 29.31 -1.55
C ALA A 810 -33.47 29.33 -2.18
N GLY A 811 -33.73 28.49 -3.18
CA GLY A 811 -35.01 28.39 -3.86
C GLY A 811 -36.02 27.41 -3.24
N ASN A 812 -35.56 26.33 -2.61
CA ASN A 812 -36.39 25.28 -2.01
C ASN A 812 -35.74 24.65 -0.77
N PRO A 813 -35.79 25.32 0.40
CA PRO A 813 -35.17 24.81 1.63
C PRO A 813 -35.75 23.46 2.05
N ALA A 814 -37.04 23.22 1.82
CA ALA A 814 -37.69 21.93 2.10
C ALA A 814 -37.14 20.80 1.22
N GLY A 815 -36.98 21.06 -0.07
CA GLY A 815 -36.34 20.13 -0.98
C GLY A 815 -34.89 19.87 -0.62
N ALA A 816 -34.13 20.91 -0.28
CA ALA A 816 -32.71 20.79 0.04
C ALA A 816 -32.49 19.95 1.32
N VAL A 817 -33.28 20.21 2.37
CA VAL A 817 -33.28 19.38 3.59
C VAL A 817 -33.63 17.94 3.26
N ASN A 818 -34.70 17.71 2.49
CA ASN A 818 -35.12 16.36 2.07
C ASN A 818 -34.05 15.61 1.26
N ALA A 819 -33.20 16.33 0.54
CA ALA A 819 -32.12 15.76 -0.24
C ALA A 819 -30.83 15.51 0.55
N THR A 820 -30.69 16.03 1.78
CA THR A 820 -29.51 15.74 2.61
C THR A 820 -29.47 14.25 3.00
N ARG A 821 -28.27 13.67 2.99
CA ARG A 821 -28.04 12.29 3.43
C ARG A 821 -28.29 12.18 4.93
N SER A 822 -27.90 13.21 5.69
CA SER A 822 -28.13 13.30 7.12
C SER A 822 -29.62 13.27 7.48
N TRP A 823 -30.47 14.01 6.78
CA TRP A 823 -31.92 13.97 7.00
C TRP A 823 -32.54 12.64 6.59
N ARG A 824 -32.19 12.09 5.42
CA ARG A 824 -32.63 10.74 5.02
C ARG A 824 -32.23 9.68 6.05
N ARG A 825 -31.03 9.82 6.62
CA ARG A 825 -30.58 8.97 7.72
C ARG A 825 -31.45 9.13 8.97
N VAL A 826 -31.75 10.36 9.39
CA VAL A 826 -32.69 10.65 10.49
C VAL A 826 -34.06 10.02 10.23
N CYS A 827 -34.59 10.14 9.01
CA CYS A 827 -35.86 9.52 8.61
C CYS A 827 -35.82 7.99 8.64
N SER A 828 -34.66 7.38 8.38
CA SER A 828 -34.48 5.93 8.42
C SER A 828 -34.32 5.35 9.84
N LEU A 829 -34.12 6.20 10.86
CA LEU A 829 -34.01 5.75 12.25
C LEU A 829 -35.37 5.23 12.74
N VAL A 830 -35.31 4.14 13.51
CA VAL A 830 -36.50 3.51 14.09
C VAL A 830 -36.89 4.27 15.36
N GLY A 831 -38.16 4.66 15.46
CA GLY A 831 -38.71 5.42 16.58
C GLY A 831 -38.21 6.86 16.71
N ALA A 832 -38.38 7.43 17.90
CA ALA A 832 -38.02 8.81 18.24
C ALA A 832 -38.62 9.89 17.30
N THR A 833 -39.83 9.66 16.80
CA THR A 833 -40.53 10.55 15.85
C THR A 833 -40.55 12.03 16.27
N PRO A 834 -40.87 12.40 17.53
CA PRO A 834 -40.86 13.82 17.93
C PRO A 834 -39.50 14.50 17.77
N VAL A 835 -38.39 13.79 17.99
CA VAL A 835 -37.03 14.35 17.83
C VAL A 835 -36.67 14.40 16.36
N ARG A 836 -37.03 13.39 15.57
CA ARG A 836 -36.84 13.40 14.11
C ARG A 836 -37.53 14.61 13.48
N ASP A 837 -38.79 14.84 13.81
CA ASP A 837 -39.56 15.97 13.29
C ASP A 837 -38.90 17.30 13.70
N ALA A 838 -38.48 17.41 14.97
CA ALA A 838 -37.81 18.60 15.48
C ALA A 838 -36.45 18.88 14.81
N VAL A 839 -35.69 17.85 14.42
CA VAL A 839 -34.46 18.00 13.62
C VAL A 839 -34.78 18.62 12.26
N GLY A 840 -35.83 18.13 11.58
CA GLY A 840 -36.24 18.62 10.27
C GLY A 840 -36.70 20.08 10.32
N GLU A 841 -37.58 20.40 11.27
CA GLU A 841 -38.02 21.76 11.53
C GLU A 841 -36.84 22.70 11.84
N ALA A 842 -35.83 22.20 12.57
CA ALA A 842 -34.66 23.00 12.90
C ALA A 842 -33.78 23.32 11.69
N LEU A 843 -33.47 22.31 10.86
CA LEU A 843 -32.71 22.52 9.64
C LEU A 843 -33.42 23.49 8.70
N LEU A 844 -34.74 23.31 8.51
CA LEU A 844 -35.56 24.20 7.68
C LEU A 844 -35.54 25.64 8.18
N GLN A 845 -35.76 25.85 9.48
CA GLN A 845 -35.82 27.19 10.05
C GLN A 845 -34.45 27.90 10.01
N VAL A 846 -33.34 27.18 10.21
CA VAL A 846 -32.00 27.77 10.09
C VAL A 846 -31.70 28.16 8.63
N CYS A 847 -32.07 27.32 7.66
CA CYS A 847 -32.00 27.67 6.23
C CYS A 847 -32.79 28.95 5.92
N GLU A 848 -34.02 29.07 6.41
CA GLU A 848 -34.85 30.26 6.17
C GLU A 848 -34.25 31.54 6.78
N LEU A 849 -33.69 31.45 7.99
CA LEU A 849 -33.04 32.57 8.65
C LEU A 849 -31.77 33.02 7.92
N ARG A 850 -30.95 32.06 7.46
CA ARG A 850 -29.75 32.33 6.65
C ARG A 850 -30.13 32.97 5.31
N ASN A 851 -31.14 32.45 4.62
CA ASN A 851 -31.64 33.02 3.36
C ASN A 851 -32.13 34.47 3.53
N ARG A 852 -32.70 34.80 4.69
CA ARG A 852 -33.13 36.17 5.05
C ARG A 852 -32.01 37.03 5.64
N ARG A 853 -30.76 36.54 5.65
CA ARG A 853 -29.56 37.19 6.24
C ARG A 853 -29.77 37.61 7.70
N ARG A 854 -30.48 36.80 8.49
CA ARG A 854 -30.68 37.00 9.92
C ARG A 854 -29.75 36.10 10.71
N ALA A 855 -29.30 36.57 11.87
CA ALA A 855 -28.56 35.74 12.81
C ALA A 855 -29.42 34.54 13.23
N TYR A 856 -28.86 33.33 13.15
CA TYR A 856 -29.54 32.08 13.47
C TYR A 856 -28.91 31.34 14.65
N GLY A 857 -27.86 31.89 15.27
CA GLY A 857 -27.09 31.21 16.32
C GLY A 857 -27.96 30.58 17.40
N LYS A 858 -28.86 31.36 18.01
CA LYS A 858 -29.82 30.84 19.00
C LYS A 858 -30.66 29.68 18.44
N GLN A 859 -31.17 29.82 17.23
CA GLN A 859 -32.11 28.88 16.59
C GLN A 859 -31.43 27.60 16.08
N ALA A 860 -30.10 27.64 15.91
CA ALA A 860 -29.25 26.49 15.59
C ALA A 860 -28.73 25.78 16.84
N ASN A 861 -28.61 26.48 17.97
CA ASN A 861 -28.19 25.87 19.24
C ASN A 861 -29.30 24.96 19.81
N VAL A 862 -28.91 23.76 20.23
CA VAL A 862 -29.84 22.71 20.68
C VAL A 862 -29.45 22.15 22.04
N LEU A 863 -30.42 22.07 22.95
CA LEU A 863 -30.33 21.26 24.16
C LEU A 863 -31.09 19.94 23.95
N LEU A 864 -30.37 18.82 23.89
CA LEU A 864 -30.94 17.49 23.67
C LEU A 864 -30.81 16.63 24.93
N THR A 865 -31.96 16.26 25.49
CA THR A 865 -32.08 15.54 26.76
C THR A 865 -32.58 14.11 26.55
N GLY A 866 -32.11 13.16 27.36
CA GLY A 866 -32.62 11.79 27.35
C GLY A 866 -31.75 10.80 28.13
N PRO A 867 -32.24 9.58 28.41
CA PRO A 867 -31.44 8.57 29.13
C PRO A 867 -30.16 8.16 28.41
N ALA A 868 -29.15 7.64 29.12
CA ALA A 868 -27.98 6.98 28.56
C ALA A 868 -28.37 5.97 27.46
N GLY A 869 -27.68 6.01 26.32
CA GLY A 869 -27.91 5.04 25.25
C GLY A 869 -29.24 5.18 24.49
N SER A 870 -30.00 6.27 24.71
CA SER A 870 -31.24 6.55 23.96
C SER A 870 -31.02 6.91 22.49
N GLY A 871 -29.78 7.17 22.05
CA GLY A 871 -29.47 7.58 20.67
C GLY A 871 -29.31 9.09 20.47
N ARG A 872 -29.42 9.89 21.53
CA ARG A 872 -29.22 11.35 21.53
C ARG A 872 -27.92 11.82 20.88
N SER A 873 -26.78 11.16 21.13
CA SER A 873 -25.52 11.52 20.45
C SER A 873 -25.57 11.31 18.93
N GLU A 874 -26.32 10.32 18.45
CA GLU A 874 -26.49 10.07 17.01
C GLU A 874 -27.38 11.14 16.37
N PHE A 875 -28.47 11.55 17.03
CA PHE A 875 -29.30 12.67 16.57
C PHE A 875 -28.53 13.99 16.52
N ALA A 876 -27.72 14.28 17.54
CA ALA A 876 -26.88 15.48 17.55
C ALA A 876 -25.81 15.47 16.45
N ARG A 877 -25.17 14.31 16.22
CA ARG A 877 -24.20 14.13 15.14
C ARG A 877 -24.84 14.30 13.77
N LEU A 878 -26.03 13.73 13.55
CA LEU A 878 -26.77 13.86 12.28
C LEU A 878 -27.31 15.27 12.07
N TYR A 879 -27.70 15.97 13.14
CA TYR A 879 -28.09 17.37 13.05
C TYR A 879 -26.89 18.26 12.66
N ALA A 880 -25.73 18.09 13.30
CA ALA A 880 -24.50 18.79 12.95
C ALA A 880 -24.08 18.54 11.49
N ALA A 881 -24.13 17.26 11.06
CA ALA A 881 -23.87 16.88 9.68
C ALA A 881 -24.90 17.50 8.71
N GLY A 882 -26.17 17.58 9.09
CA GLY A 882 -27.21 18.27 8.32
C GLY A 882 -26.95 19.77 8.17
N LEU A 883 -26.48 20.45 9.22
CA LEU A 883 -26.09 21.86 9.15
C LEU A 883 -24.93 22.07 8.17
N SER A 884 -23.93 21.18 8.20
CA SER A 884 -22.80 21.22 7.26
C SER A 884 -23.20 20.86 5.82
N GLU A 885 -24.03 19.85 5.60
CA GLU A 885 -24.52 19.44 4.27
C GLU A 885 -25.37 20.53 3.58
N LEU A 886 -26.02 21.39 4.38
CA LEU A 886 -26.78 22.55 3.92
C LEU A 886 -25.91 23.82 3.82
N ASP A 887 -24.59 23.67 3.99
CA ASP A 887 -23.60 24.75 3.96
C ASP A 887 -23.83 25.82 5.05
N LEU A 888 -24.63 25.54 6.08
CA LEU A 888 -24.99 26.51 7.13
C LEU A 888 -23.82 26.83 8.09
N LEU A 889 -22.67 26.18 7.92
CA LEU A 889 -21.48 26.31 8.75
C LEU A 889 -20.25 26.55 7.86
N PRO A 890 -19.38 27.52 8.16
CA PRO A 890 -18.22 27.85 7.33
C PRO A 890 -17.17 26.74 7.17
N VAL A 891 -16.92 25.95 8.21
CA VAL A 891 -15.81 24.97 8.29
C VAL A 891 -16.33 23.53 8.46
N GLY A 892 -17.59 23.34 8.89
CA GLY A 892 -18.24 22.01 9.01
C GLY A 892 -17.62 21.06 10.04
N GLN A 893 -16.64 21.53 10.82
CA GLN A 893 -15.95 20.77 11.86
C GLN A 893 -16.88 20.44 13.03
N LEU A 894 -16.73 19.26 13.64
CA LEU A 894 -17.47 18.85 14.83
C LEU A 894 -16.47 18.54 15.95
N ILE A 895 -16.45 19.38 16.98
CA ILE A 895 -15.65 19.18 18.20
C ILE A 895 -16.57 18.64 19.29
N ARG A 896 -16.14 17.60 20.02
CA ARG A 896 -16.90 17.01 21.12
C ARG A 896 -16.11 17.06 22.41
N VAL A 897 -16.71 17.58 23.47
CA VAL A 897 -16.09 17.75 24.80
C VAL A 897 -17.09 17.39 25.91
N GLY A 898 -16.61 16.92 27.06
CA GLY A 898 -17.43 16.58 28.21
C GLY A 898 -17.16 17.49 29.42
N THR A 899 -18.22 17.84 30.16
CA THR A 899 -18.08 18.66 31.39
C THR A 899 -17.39 17.93 32.54
N GLY A 900 -17.44 16.60 32.56
CA GLY A 900 -16.75 15.77 33.55
C GLY A 900 -15.35 15.29 33.12
N ARG A 901 -14.83 15.74 31.98
CA ARG A 901 -13.53 15.31 31.44
C ARG A 901 -12.73 16.48 30.88
N GLU A 902 -12.93 16.82 29.61
CA GLU A 902 -12.13 17.82 28.89
C GLU A 902 -12.34 19.23 29.41
N LEU A 903 -13.54 19.54 29.91
CA LEU A 903 -13.87 20.84 30.52
C LEU A 903 -13.84 20.82 32.05
N ALA A 904 -13.45 19.69 32.68
CA ALA A 904 -13.40 19.59 34.12
C ALA A 904 -12.21 20.41 34.67
N PRO A 905 -12.44 21.47 35.46
CA PRO A 905 -11.37 22.30 35.97
C PRO A 905 -10.54 21.54 37.00
N GLN A 906 -9.22 21.57 36.85
CA GLN A 906 -8.25 20.96 37.78
C GLN A 906 -7.86 21.91 38.92
N TRP A 907 -8.17 23.21 38.79
CA TRP A 907 -8.01 24.22 39.84
C TRP A 907 -9.06 25.34 39.73
N PRO A 908 -9.34 26.07 40.84
CA PRO A 908 -10.31 27.17 40.84
C PRO A 908 -9.98 28.25 39.79
N GLY A 909 -10.96 28.59 38.96
CA GLY A 909 -10.86 29.63 37.93
C GLY A 909 -10.37 29.14 36.55
N GLN A 910 -10.04 27.86 36.37
CA GLN A 910 -9.60 27.31 35.07
C GLN A 910 -10.74 27.20 34.03
N THR A 911 -11.98 27.11 34.50
CA THR A 911 -13.19 26.85 33.70
C THR A 911 -13.28 27.72 32.44
N ARG A 912 -13.08 29.03 32.60
CA ARG A 912 -13.18 29.98 31.49
C ARG A 912 -12.15 29.71 30.39
N SER A 913 -10.91 29.39 30.76
CA SER A 913 -9.85 29.09 29.77
C SER A 913 -10.14 27.82 28.99
N LEU A 914 -10.69 26.78 29.65
CA LEU A 914 -11.06 25.53 28.99
C LEU A 914 -12.24 25.74 28.02
N VAL A 915 -13.24 26.51 28.44
CA VAL A 915 -14.40 26.86 27.59
C VAL A 915 -13.97 27.74 26.41
N ASP A 916 -13.15 28.77 26.63
CA ASP A 916 -12.68 29.64 25.55
C ASP A 916 -11.81 28.86 24.54
N ALA A 917 -10.98 27.91 25.00
CA ALA A 917 -10.22 27.02 24.12
C ALA A 917 -11.13 26.09 23.30
N ALA A 918 -12.12 25.44 23.94
CA ALA A 918 -13.06 24.57 23.24
C ALA A 918 -13.94 25.31 22.22
N MET A 919 -14.28 26.58 22.49
CA MET A 919 -15.00 27.44 21.55
C MET A 919 -14.12 27.83 20.36
N ALA A 920 -12.84 28.14 20.59
CA ALA A 920 -11.87 28.46 19.53
C ALA A 920 -11.58 27.24 18.64
N ASP A 921 -11.42 26.05 19.23
CA ASP A 921 -11.18 24.80 18.48
C ASP A 921 -12.36 24.43 17.56
N ALA A 922 -13.56 24.93 17.86
CA ALA A 922 -14.79 24.65 17.13
C ALA A 922 -15.22 25.77 16.18
N GLU A 923 -14.44 26.85 16.05
CA GLU A 923 -14.77 28.02 15.22
C GLU A 923 -15.15 27.63 13.77
N GLY A 924 -16.24 28.18 13.26
CA GLY A 924 -16.83 27.85 11.97
C GLY A 924 -17.57 26.51 11.91
N GLY A 925 -17.71 25.80 13.04
CA GLY A 925 -18.25 24.44 13.13
C GLY A 925 -19.32 24.25 14.22
N VAL A 926 -19.40 23.02 14.74
CA VAL A 926 -20.29 22.61 15.82
C VAL A 926 -19.50 22.15 17.04
N LEU A 927 -19.83 22.70 18.20
CA LEU A 927 -19.34 22.26 19.51
C LEU A 927 -20.41 21.38 20.19
N LEU A 928 -20.15 20.08 20.29
CA LEU A 928 -20.99 19.11 20.98
C LEU A 928 -20.50 18.93 22.42
N VAL A 929 -21.33 19.30 23.39
CA VAL A 929 -20.97 19.26 24.82
C VAL A 929 -21.76 18.18 25.53
N ASP A 930 -21.10 17.20 26.13
CA ASP A 930 -21.71 16.20 27.01
C ASP A 930 -21.75 16.72 28.46
N TYR A 931 -22.94 17.07 28.93
CA TYR A 931 -23.19 17.50 30.31
C TYR A 931 -23.45 16.30 31.22
N ALA A 932 -22.52 16.07 32.15
CA ALA A 932 -22.56 14.95 33.09
C ALA A 932 -23.38 15.21 34.37
N GLY A 933 -23.84 16.44 34.60
CA GLY A 933 -24.40 16.87 35.89
C GLY A 933 -23.35 17.46 36.83
N ASP A 934 -23.80 17.97 37.97
CA ASP A 934 -22.93 18.37 39.07
C ASP A 934 -22.49 17.12 39.88
N ASP A 935 -21.18 16.93 40.01
CA ASP A 935 -20.57 15.87 40.81
C ASP A 935 -20.45 16.25 42.30
N GLY A 936 -21.02 17.39 42.69
CA GLY A 936 -20.97 17.95 44.04
C GLY A 936 -19.86 18.99 44.24
N THR A 937 -19.10 19.30 43.19
CA THR A 937 -18.05 20.34 43.20
C THR A 937 -18.56 21.70 42.75
N GLY A 938 -19.77 21.80 42.18
CA GLY A 938 -20.33 23.00 41.58
C GLY A 938 -19.76 23.33 40.20
N SER A 939 -18.81 22.54 39.69
CA SER A 939 -18.09 22.83 38.44
C SER A 939 -18.95 22.67 37.19
N GLY A 940 -19.91 21.73 37.18
CA GLY A 940 -20.79 21.48 36.05
C GLY A 940 -21.63 22.70 35.65
N PRO A 941 -22.45 23.25 36.56
CA PRO A 941 -23.21 24.49 36.32
C PRO A 941 -22.32 25.69 35.97
N ASP A 942 -21.14 25.80 36.58
CA ASP A 942 -20.18 26.88 36.29
C ASP A 942 -19.60 26.78 34.87
N ILE A 943 -19.27 25.58 34.39
CA ILE A 943 -18.83 25.34 33.00
C ILE A 943 -19.93 25.79 32.02
N VAL A 944 -21.19 25.44 32.30
CA VAL A 944 -22.31 25.84 31.44
C VAL A 944 -22.56 27.35 31.51
N ALA A 945 -22.40 27.98 32.67
CA ALA A 945 -22.51 29.44 32.80
C ALA A 945 -21.42 30.17 31.99
N GLU A 946 -20.18 29.70 32.03
CA GLU A 946 -19.10 30.23 31.19
C GLU A 946 -19.35 29.98 29.70
N LEU A 947 -19.89 28.81 29.33
CA LEU A 947 -20.29 28.50 27.95
C LEU A 947 -21.39 29.45 27.45
N VAL A 948 -22.42 29.72 28.26
CA VAL A 948 -23.45 30.73 27.96
C VAL A 948 -22.81 32.11 27.78
N GLY A 949 -21.84 32.46 28.64
CA GLY A 949 -21.05 33.67 28.52
C GLY A 949 -20.29 33.76 27.19
N ALA A 950 -19.65 32.68 26.76
CA ALA A 950 -18.93 32.59 25.49
C ALA A 950 -19.87 32.71 24.28
N MET A 951 -20.99 31.99 24.29
CA MET A 951 -22.01 32.04 23.24
C MET A 951 -22.65 33.43 23.07
N ARG A 952 -22.73 34.23 24.15
CA ARG A 952 -23.17 35.63 24.08
C ARG A 952 -22.12 36.54 23.44
N ARG A 953 -20.82 36.24 23.60
CA ARG A 953 -19.72 37.00 22.98
C ARG A 953 -19.63 36.74 21.48
N ALA A 954 -19.90 35.51 21.04
CA ALA A 954 -19.88 35.07 19.64
C ALA A 954 -21.20 34.37 19.25
N PRO A 955 -22.27 35.14 18.96
CA PRO A 955 -23.59 34.56 18.70
C PRO A 955 -23.63 33.83 17.34
N GLY A 956 -23.70 32.51 17.40
CA GLY A 956 -23.87 31.63 16.23
C GLY A 956 -22.59 31.06 15.64
N ASP A 957 -21.46 31.25 16.33
CA ASP A 957 -20.21 30.61 15.97
C ASP A 957 -19.39 30.28 17.24
N PRO A 958 -19.11 28.99 17.52
CA PRO A 958 -19.69 27.79 16.89
C PRO A 958 -21.18 27.60 17.20
N VAL A 959 -21.84 26.72 16.44
CA VAL A 959 -23.15 26.19 16.84
C VAL A 959 -22.94 25.20 17.99
N VAL A 960 -23.65 25.36 19.10
CA VAL A 960 -23.48 24.53 20.29
C VAL A 960 -24.65 23.55 20.43
N VAL A 961 -24.32 22.26 20.59
CA VAL A 961 -25.29 21.21 20.90
C VAL A 961 -24.95 20.64 22.28
N LEU A 962 -25.84 20.83 23.25
CA LEU A 962 -25.65 20.37 24.63
C LEU A 962 -26.45 19.09 24.86
N LEU A 963 -25.77 18.02 25.27
CA LEU A 963 -26.36 16.71 25.58
C LEU A 963 -26.45 16.53 27.09
N ALA A 964 -27.61 16.20 27.62
CA ALA A 964 -27.80 15.98 29.06
C ALA A 964 -28.70 14.78 29.37
N GLU A 965 -28.47 14.13 30.50
CA GLU A 965 -29.42 13.15 31.06
C GLU A 965 -30.60 13.83 31.75
N PRO A 966 -31.75 13.17 31.93
CA PRO A 966 -32.94 13.83 32.48
C PRO A 966 -32.72 14.42 33.87
N ASP A 967 -31.88 13.77 34.68
CA ASP A 967 -31.57 14.20 36.04
C ASP A 967 -30.63 15.41 36.04
N ALA A 968 -29.53 15.33 35.28
CA ALA A 968 -28.60 16.43 35.07
C ALA A 968 -29.29 17.64 34.39
N ALA A 969 -30.21 17.41 33.45
CA ALA A 969 -30.93 18.47 32.74
C ALA A 969 -31.83 19.32 33.66
N ARG A 970 -32.24 18.79 34.82
CA ARG A 970 -32.99 19.57 35.83
C ARG A 970 -32.12 20.66 36.47
N GLU A 971 -30.82 20.41 36.62
CA GLU A 971 -29.85 21.35 37.18
C GLU A 971 -29.59 22.54 36.24
N LEU A 972 -29.61 22.28 34.92
CA LEU A 972 -29.45 23.30 33.90
C LEU A 972 -30.52 24.40 33.97
N GLY A 973 -31.69 24.11 34.54
CA GLY A 973 -32.75 25.10 34.77
C GLY A 973 -32.38 26.21 35.75
N ALA A 974 -31.34 26.02 36.56
CA ALA A 974 -30.83 27.02 37.48
C ALA A 974 -29.72 27.90 36.86
N VAL A 975 -29.20 27.56 35.68
CA VAL A 975 -28.11 28.31 35.02
C VAL A 975 -28.67 29.59 34.37
N PRO A 976 -28.25 30.79 34.80
CA PRO A 976 -28.79 32.04 34.26
C PRO A 976 -28.49 32.23 32.77
N GLY A 977 -29.51 32.58 31.98
CA GLY A 977 -29.33 32.94 30.57
C GLY A 977 -29.27 31.78 29.57
N LEU A 978 -29.45 30.53 30.03
CA LEU A 978 -29.41 29.35 29.15
C LEU A 978 -30.48 29.42 28.03
N ASP A 979 -31.72 29.78 28.36
CA ASP A 979 -32.83 29.92 27.40
C ASP A 979 -32.68 31.14 26.46
N GLU A 980 -31.73 32.03 26.75
CA GLU A 980 -31.41 33.15 25.85
C GLU A 980 -30.55 32.69 24.68
N VAL A 981 -29.67 31.71 24.88
CA VAL A 981 -28.70 31.24 23.87
C VAL A 981 -29.08 29.92 23.20
N PHE A 982 -29.94 29.11 23.82
CA PHE A 982 -30.54 27.91 23.21
C PHE A 982 -31.96 28.20 22.75
N GLY A 983 -32.23 28.04 21.45
CA GLY A 983 -33.55 28.26 20.85
C GLY A 983 -34.43 27.01 20.84
N ARG A 984 -33.85 25.84 21.13
CA ARG A 984 -34.53 24.54 21.02
C ARG A 984 -34.16 23.61 22.16
N ARG A 985 -35.16 22.87 22.63
CA ARG A 985 -35.00 21.77 23.57
C ARG A 985 -35.66 20.53 22.97
N TRP A 986 -34.89 19.46 22.82
CA TRP A 986 -35.36 18.17 22.34
C TRP A 986 -35.27 17.16 23.48
N THR A 987 -36.26 16.26 23.56
CA THR A 987 -36.30 15.21 24.57
C THR A 987 -36.52 13.87 23.89
N MET A 988 -35.60 12.93 24.11
CA MET A 988 -35.71 11.58 23.58
C MET A 988 -36.93 10.87 24.20
N PRO A 989 -37.87 10.37 23.40
CA PRO A 989 -39.02 9.62 23.92
C PRO A 989 -38.59 8.21 24.33
N ALA A 990 -39.44 7.54 25.10
CA ALA A 990 -39.29 6.12 25.38
C ALA A 990 -39.60 5.29 24.12
N TYR A 991 -38.78 4.26 23.87
CA TYR A 991 -39.00 3.35 22.74
C TYR A 991 -40.02 2.25 23.10
N SER A 992 -40.96 2.02 22.18
CA SER A 992 -41.90 0.90 22.26
C SER A 992 -41.18 -0.43 22.02
N THR A 993 -41.83 -1.52 22.42
CA THR A 993 -41.24 -2.87 22.31
C THR A 993 -41.02 -3.26 20.86
N ALA A 994 -41.96 -2.90 19.99
CA ALA A 994 -41.85 -3.14 18.55
C ALA A 994 -40.68 -2.37 17.93
N GLU A 995 -40.46 -1.12 18.34
CA GLU A 995 -39.32 -0.31 17.86
C GLU A 995 -37.99 -0.90 18.32
N LEU A 996 -37.86 -1.33 19.58
CA LEU A 996 -36.63 -1.97 20.07
C LEU A 996 -36.35 -3.29 19.36
N ALA A 997 -37.37 -4.10 19.10
CA ALA A 997 -37.24 -5.35 18.35
C ALA A 997 -36.75 -5.09 16.92
N GLU A 998 -37.33 -4.09 16.24
CA GLU A 998 -36.93 -3.71 14.89
C GLU A 998 -35.48 -3.16 14.86
N ILE A 999 -35.05 -2.44 15.90
CA ILE A 999 -33.64 -2.01 16.04
C ILE A 999 -32.70 -3.21 16.14
N VAL A 1000 -33.04 -4.22 16.97
CA VAL A 1000 -32.26 -5.46 17.11
C VAL A 1000 -32.14 -6.18 15.77
N VAL A 1001 -33.26 -6.35 15.05
CA VAL A 1001 -33.28 -7.06 13.76
C VAL A 1001 -32.48 -6.30 12.71
N ARG A 1002 -32.66 -4.98 12.57
CA ARG A 1002 -31.88 -4.18 11.62
C ARG A 1002 -30.38 -4.24 11.91
N HIS A 1003 -29.98 -4.31 13.19
CA HIS A 1003 -28.59 -4.43 13.57
C HIS A 1003 -27.99 -5.82 13.24
N LEU A 1004 -28.76 -6.89 13.43
CA LEU A 1004 -28.37 -8.26 13.06
C LEU A 1004 -28.23 -8.42 11.53
N VAL A 1005 -29.19 -7.93 10.75
CA VAL A 1005 -29.16 -7.98 9.29
C VAL A 1005 -27.97 -7.21 8.73
N ARG A 1006 -27.66 -6.02 9.27
CA ARG A 1006 -26.45 -5.26 8.88
C ARG A 1006 -25.14 -6.00 9.16
N ARG A 1007 -25.15 -6.97 10.08
CA ARG A 1007 -24.01 -7.83 10.40
C ARG A 1007 -23.98 -9.13 9.59
N GLY A 1008 -24.87 -9.26 8.60
CA GLY A 1008 -24.92 -10.41 7.71
C GLY A 1008 -25.66 -11.61 8.28
N HIS A 1009 -26.53 -11.41 9.28
CA HIS A 1009 -27.43 -12.46 9.75
C HIS A 1009 -28.79 -12.40 9.04
N GLU A 1010 -29.33 -13.56 8.70
CA GLU A 1010 -30.71 -13.73 8.27
C GLU A 1010 -31.60 -13.97 9.49
N VAL A 1011 -32.74 -13.28 9.56
CA VAL A 1011 -33.68 -13.35 10.69
C VAL A 1011 -35.04 -13.81 10.17
N PRO A 1012 -35.37 -15.11 10.27
CA PRO A 1012 -36.67 -15.66 9.93
C PRO A 1012 -37.82 -15.05 10.75
N ASP A 1013 -39.06 -15.14 10.24
CA ASP A 1013 -40.23 -14.48 10.85
C ASP A 1013 -40.60 -15.01 12.24
N ASP A 1014 -40.40 -16.31 12.48
CA ASP A 1014 -40.59 -16.94 13.79
C ASP A 1014 -39.55 -16.43 14.82
N VAL A 1015 -38.31 -16.22 14.40
CA VAL A 1015 -37.25 -15.60 15.20
C VAL A 1015 -37.53 -14.12 15.45
N ARG A 1016 -38.07 -13.38 14.47
CA ARG A 1016 -38.48 -11.97 14.62
C ARG A 1016 -39.55 -11.81 15.70
N ALA A 1017 -40.54 -12.71 15.75
CA ALA A 1017 -41.56 -12.70 16.79
C ALA A 1017 -40.95 -12.94 18.19
N ALA A 1018 -40.03 -13.89 18.33
CA ALA A 1018 -39.33 -14.17 19.58
C ALA A 1018 -38.42 -13.02 20.05
N LEU A 1019 -37.77 -12.33 19.11
CA LEU A 1019 -36.97 -11.13 19.41
C LEU A 1019 -37.83 -9.98 19.95
N ALA A 1020 -39.09 -9.87 19.50
CA ALA A 1020 -40.02 -8.88 20.06
C ALA A 1020 -40.37 -9.16 21.52
N GLU A 1021 -40.52 -10.42 21.91
CA GLU A 1021 -40.69 -10.81 23.32
C GLU A 1021 -39.44 -10.51 24.15
N MET A 1022 -38.24 -10.81 23.63
CA MET A 1022 -36.98 -10.52 24.32
C MET A 1022 -36.74 -9.01 24.48
N ALA A 1023 -37.04 -8.22 23.45
CA ALA A 1023 -36.96 -6.76 23.50
C ALA A 1023 -37.95 -6.17 24.53
N ALA A 1024 -39.06 -6.84 24.80
CA ALA A 1024 -40.02 -6.43 25.84
C ALA A 1024 -39.42 -6.53 27.25
N GLY A 1025 -38.51 -7.49 27.46
CA GLY A 1025 -37.86 -7.76 28.75
C GLY A 1025 -36.56 -6.99 28.99
N LEU A 1026 -36.17 -6.05 28.12
CA LEU A 1026 -34.96 -5.25 28.32
C LEU A 1026 -35.12 -4.31 29.54
N PRO A 1027 -34.18 -4.32 30.50
CA PRO A 1027 -34.28 -3.51 31.72
C PRO A 1027 -34.21 -2.00 31.42
N GLU A 1028 -33.37 -1.62 30.46
CA GLU A 1028 -33.31 -0.27 29.92
C GLU A 1028 -33.96 -0.26 28.53
N ARG A 1029 -35.05 0.48 28.35
CA ARG A 1029 -35.76 0.59 27.07
C ARG A 1029 -35.04 1.54 26.10
N THR A 1030 -33.76 1.29 25.86
CA THR A 1030 -32.84 2.17 25.12
C THR A 1030 -32.26 1.47 23.88
N VAL A 1031 -31.81 2.27 22.91
CA VAL A 1031 -31.14 1.78 21.69
C VAL A 1031 -29.86 1.01 22.04
N ARG A 1032 -29.12 1.46 23.06
CA ARG A 1032 -27.93 0.76 23.58
C ARG A 1032 -28.26 -0.65 24.06
N ALA A 1033 -29.32 -0.82 24.84
CA ALA A 1033 -29.73 -2.14 25.32
C ALA A 1033 -30.12 -3.08 24.17
N ALA A 1034 -30.82 -2.56 23.15
CA ALA A 1034 -31.14 -3.30 21.92
C ALA A 1034 -29.87 -3.69 21.12
N HIS A 1035 -28.89 -2.80 21.00
CA HIS A 1035 -27.61 -3.13 20.38
C HIS A 1035 -26.79 -4.15 21.19
N LEU A 1036 -26.82 -4.10 22.53
CA LEU A 1036 -26.15 -5.10 23.37
C LEU A 1036 -26.80 -6.49 23.23
N LEU A 1037 -28.13 -6.55 23.17
CA LEU A 1037 -28.86 -7.79 22.92
C LEU A 1037 -28.47 -8.41 21.57
N SER A 1038 -28.53 -7.64 20.49
CA SER A 1038 -28.10 -8.11 19.16
C SER A 1038 -26.61 -8.50 19.11
N TRP A 1039 -25.71 -7.78 19.80
CA TRP A 1039 -24.30 -8.14 19.90
C TRP A 1039 -24.09 -9.48 20.62
N GLY A 1040 -24.83 -9.72 21.70
CA GLY A 1040 -24.83 -11.00 22.40
C GLY A 1040 -25.24 -12.13 21.46
N LEU A 1041 -26.32 -11.92 20.69
CA LEU A 1041 -26.83 -12.89 19.72
C LEU A 1041 -25.82 -13.17 18.58
N THR A 1042 -25.16 -12.16 18.04
CA THR A 1042 -24.09 -12.36 17.02
C THR A 1042 -22.93 -13.22 17.53
N ARG A 1043 -22.60 -13.15 18.83
CA ARG A 1043 -21.50 -13.95 19.40
C ARG A 1043 -21.88 -15.40 19.65
N THR A 1044 -23.15 -15.68 19.89
CA THR A 1044 -23.64 -17.01 20.28
C THR A 1044 -24.32 -17.77 19.15
N ALA A 1045 -24.66 -17.09 18.05
CA ALA A 1045 -25.27 -17.71 16.88
C ALA A 1045 -24.35 -18.76 16.26
N ALA A 1046 -24.84 -20.00 16.12
CA ALA A 1046 -24.08 -21.08 15.51
C ALA A 1046 -23.95 -20.93 13.98
N SER A 1047 -24.82 -20.12 13.36
CA SER A 1047 -24.89 -19.94 11.91
C SER A 1047 -25.27 -18.49 11.53
N ARG A 1048 -25.16 -18.15 10.25
CA ARG A 1048 -25.60 -16.84 9.73
C ARG A 1048 -27.12 -16.70 9.67
N THR A 1049 -27.86 -17.79 9.53
CA THR A 1049 -29.32 -17.80 9.65
C THR A 1049 -29.68 -18.12 11.10
N LEU A 1050 -30.32 -17.17 11.79
CA LEU A 1050 -30.71 -17.37 13.19
C LEU A 1050 -31.86 -18.38 13.27
N ALA A 1051 -31.76 -19.29 14.22
CA ALA A 1051 -32.85 -20.21 14.59
C ALA A 1051 -33.37 -19.88 16.00
N LEU A 1052 -34.60 -20.31 16.30
CA LEU A 1052 -35.17 -20.17 17.65
C LEU A 1052 -34.28 -20.80 18.75
N ALA A 1053 -33.53 -21.84 18.42
CA ALA A 1053 -32.57 -22.47 19.32
C ALA A 1053 -31.45 -21.49 19.77
N ASP A 1054 -30.98 -20.61 18.89
CA ASP A 1054 -29.94 -19.61 19.21
C ASP A 1054 -30.44 -18.59 20.26
N LEU A 1055 -31.75 -18.35 20.31
CA LEU A 1055 -32.39 -17.46 21.29
C LEU A 1055 -32.60 -18.15 22.66
N THR A 1056 -32.74 -19.48 22.68
CA THR A 1056 -32.97 -20.24 23.93
C THR A 1056 -31.73 -20.35 24.81
N VAL A 1057 -30.52 -20.38 24.23
CA VAL A 1057 -29.25 -20.36 24.97
C VAL A 1057 -29.11 -19.08 25.81
N GLN A 1058 -29.67 -17.96 25.35
CA GLN A 1058 -29.72 -16.70 26.11
C GLN A 1058 -30.79 -16.66 27.19
N ARG A 1059 -31.96 -17.30 27.00
CA ARG A 1059 -32.98 -17.39 28.07
C ARG A 1059 -32.46 -18.10 29.34
N HIS A 1060 -31.45 -18.97 29.23
CA HIS A 1060 -30.83 -19.68 30.36
C HIS A 1060 -29.51 -19.07 30.85
N SER A 1061 -28.83 -18.26 30.04
CA SER A 1061 -27.57 -17.60 30.43
C SER A 1061 -27.74 -16.17 30.94
N VAL A 1062 -28.94 -15.59 30.84
CA VAL A 1062 -29.30 -14.36 31.57
C VAL A 1062 -29.72 -14.72 33.00
N GLY A 1063 -28.74 -15.12 33.80
CA GLY A 1063 -28.69 -14.61 35.16
C GLY A 1063 -28.40 -13.12 35.06
N LEU A 1064 -29.41 -12.28 35.32
CA LEU A 1064 -29.26 -10.83 35.45
C LEU A 1064 -28.25 -10.52 36.56
N ALA A 1065 -26.96 -10.40 36.24
CA ALA A 1065 -25.95 -9.80 37.14
C ALA A 1065 -24.59 -9.42 36.51
N ALA A 1066 -24.19 -9.91 35.32
CA ALA A 1066 -22.76 -9.92 34.97
C ALA A 1066 -22.31 -9.10 33.73
N VAL A 1067 -23.07 -8.12 33.25
CA VAL A 1067 -22.60 -7.18 32.18
C VAL A 1067 -22.98 -5.71 32.45
N LEU A 1068 -23.11 -5.35 33.73
CA LEU A 1068 -22.85 -4.00 34.21
C LEU A 1068 -21.51 -4.03 34.95
#